data_AF-A0A439CXT9-F1
#
_entry.id   AF-A0A439CXT9-F1
#
_cell.length_a   1.000
_cell.length_b   1.000
_cell.length_c   1.000
_cell.angle_alpha   90.00
_cell.angle_beta   90.00
_cell.angle_gamma   90.00
#
_symmetry.space_group_name_H-M   'P 1'
#
loop_
_entity.id
_entity.type
_entity.pdbx_description
1 polymer ?
#
loop_
_entity_poly.entity_id
_entity_poly.type
_entity_poly.pdbx_seq_one_letter_code
_entity_poly.pdbx_strand_id
1 'polypeptide(L)'
;MKVRMYSYIGEVSCGKMGLAAAYEGVRDPTGALNGRDSLDLSLRRRTYESVKVVALYWEDGHQGYKDEGRAVASTFNRVFQYPTEEFAIPSSNTYAHVLGFMTRVLLEIGTAAEETKAASLLIIHYGGHGDRDDNIHQGQEKRSVWAAHRAGEPTLQWYRVQDQLDDLKSRNTDILLLLDCCFAAQAARAHADLGGRFEILAASAMGMETPAPGNTSFTAILLNEIVQQLETEDSIIVKDLHGLICNRRSQLWATPVHISVKAGQRSIRLQPLSELSRSQALKDQEDIANKYFLHLLLEIDGELGALHIDEIARWLGADTPRIVSKLVFQTTTQISIAIQKMERRSDEISSRLDGVSKQEIKTAWYQVVDLVERYYAAKHHQRHQQPPYHSSNDQRAHDFLRQLDFCNSSVISTIERNLLGELDVQNDSISMDKAIERAINDDTVRELGLVEQFRMRRMISQSEVPHNPDSHEVVFDEDVKDGGTMVEEKEYGPYINPAELPSLVARVALLADLLRTPKSMGFRALKCLKWENRTLENKFVLYFEVPNGYTSGEDSYQTLHSIIRTAKSSMRPSMDNRMAIALGIATAIQKWHSIGWVHQGINSHNILFFRSKLTGQLDYLHPFLHGFDFSRPDCGPSIGVAMDDLALNLYRHPNRQGDTRQGHRKIHDLYSLGVVLLEIGLWQTAISMLDTRRQYQARDIQKLLQRCCADRVAHYAGESYQSAVAACLSSDFGVDTDNEKGSNLARAFELRVVDMIRKGICLT
;
A
#
# COMPACT_ATOMS: atom_id res chain seq x y z
N MET A 1 15.20 7.59 20.98
CA MET A 1 15.26 8.02 19.57
C MET A 1 13.91 8.62 19.19
N LYS A 2 13.83 9.93 18.93
CA LYS A 2 12.63 10.55 18.31
C LYS A 2 12.89 10.61 16.82
N VAL A 3 12.23 9.77 16.04
CA VAL A 3 12.31 9.82 14.58
C VAL A 3 11.25 10.81 14.07
N ARG A 4 11.67 11.94 13.52
CA ARG A 4 10.81 12.75 12.66
C ARG A 4 10.90 12.22 11.24
N MET A 5 9.89 11.46 10.82
CA MET A 5 9.72 11.10 9.42
C MET A 5 9.17 12.31 8.64
N TYR A 6 9.95 12.81 7.69
CA TYR A 6 9.44 13.64 6.61
C TYR A 6 9.09 12.73 5.43
N SER A 7 7.84 12.27 5.39
CA SER A 7 7.34 11.46 4.26
C SER A 7 6.91 12.37 3.12
N TYR A 8 7.65 12.35 2.01
CA TYR A 8 7.13 12.87 0.75
C TYR A 8 6.46 11.79 -0.08
N ILE A 9 5.22 12.06 -0.45
CA ILE A 9 4.51 11.40 -1.54
C ILE A 9 4.24 12.52 -2.54
N GLY A 10 5.10 12.64 -3.54
CA GLY A 10 4.82 13.47 -4.70
C GLY A 10 3.98 12.65 -5.67
N GLU A 11 2.79 13.13 -6.02
CA GLU A 11 2.04 12.55 -7.14
C GLU A 11 2.74 12.90 -8.46
N VAL A 12 3.39 11.91 -9.07
CA VAL A 12 3.70 11.96 -10.50
C VAL A 12 2.54 11.28 -11.23
N SER A 13 1.75 12.09 -11.93
CA SER A 13 0.76 11.56 -12.87
C SER A 13 1.48 10.94 -14.07
N CYS A 14 1.02 9.76 -14.49
CA CYS A 14 1.68 8.84 -15.45
C CYS A 14 2.96 8.15 -14.89
N GLY A 15 3.10 6.83 -14.88
CA GLY A 15 2.20 5.74 -15.31
C GLY A 15 2.42 4.44 -14.51
N LYS A 16 1.43 3.54 -14.51
CA LYS A 16 1.31 2.38 -13.57
C LYS A 16 2.31 1.23 -13.80
N MET A 17 2.78 0.60 -12.71
CA MET A 17 3.01 -0.85 -12.42
C MET A 17 3.73 -0.97 -11.03
N GLY A 18 4.28 -2.06 -10.47
CA GLY A 18 4.17 -3.53 -10.71
C GLY A 18 5.33 -4.45 -10.19
N LEU A 19 6.47 -3.90 -9.71
CA LEU A 19 7.79 -4.51 -9.41
C LEU A 19 7.87 -6.02 -9.06
N ALA A 20 8.64 -6.80 -9.83
CA ALA A 20 9.18 -8.11 -9.46
C ALA A 20 10.70 -8.06 -9.19
N ALA A 21 11.16 -8.71 -8.12
CA ALA A 21 12.56 -8.70 -7.67
C ALA A 21 13.25 -10.07 -7.83
N ALA A 22 14.55 -10.04 -8.12
CA ALA A 22 15.47 -11.18 -7.99
C ALA A 22 16.65 -10.75 -7.11
N TYR A 23 17.13 -11.64 -6.23
CA TYR A 23 18.18 -11.34 -5.26
C TYR A 23 18.97 -12.63 -4.96
N GLU A 24 20.22 -12.71 -5.40
CA GLU A 24 21.29 -13.55 -4.84
C GLU A 24 22.61 -13.29 -5.61
N GLY A 25 23.79 -13.22 -5.00
CA GLY A 25 24.11 -13.40 -3.58
C GLY A 25 25.44 -12.76 -3.17
N VAL A 26 25.69 -12.73 -1.86
CA VAL A 26 26.81 -11.98 -1.23
C VAL A 26 28.16 -12.68 -1.40
N ARG A 27 29.25 -11.91 -1.53
CA ARG A 27 30.64 -12.39 -1.52
C ARG A 27 31.33 -12.24 -0.16
N ASP A 28 32.28 -13.14 0.09
CA ASP A 28 33.20 -13.17 1.22
C ASP A 28 34.16 -11.95 1.24
N PRO A 29 34.28 -11.20 2.36
CA PRO A 29 34.98 -9.90 2.39
C PRO A 29 36.46 -9.95 2.83
N THR A 30 37.32 -10.75 2.19
CA THR A 30 38.78 -10.45 2.16
C THR A 30 39.44 -10.89 0.85
N GLY A 31 40.04 -9.95 0.12
CA GLY A 31 40.84 -10.26 -1.07
C GLY A 31 41.33 -9.03 -1.82
N ALA A 32 42.64 -8.89 -1.96
CA ALA A 32 43.22 -7.90 -2.88
C ALA A 32 42.90 -8.32 -4.33
N LEU A 33 42.41 -7.38 -5.16
CA LEU A 33 42.05 -7.67 -6.54
C LEU A 33 43.28 -8.09 -7.35
N ASN A 34 43.20 -9.24 -8.03
CA ASN A 34 44.28 -9.72 -8.87
C ASN A 34 44.46 -8.80 -10.09
N GLY A 35 45.71 -8.58 -10.51
CA GLY A 35 46.04 -7.67 -11.63
C GLY A 35 45.47 -8.05 -13.00
N ARG A 36 44.77 -9.20 -13.13
CA ARG A 36 43.96 -9.53 -14.30
C ARG A 36 42.59 -8.85 -14.28
N ASP A 37 41.94 -8.74 -13.13
CA ASP A 37 40.60 -8.16 -13.00
C ASP A 37 40.62 -6.66 -13.30
N SER A 38 41.68 -5.95 -12.88
CA SER A 38 41.86 -4.53 -13.21
C SER A 38 42.16 -4.29 -14.69
N LEU A 39 42.87 -5.20 -15.37
CA LEU A 39 43.04 -5.16 -16.82
C LEU A 39 41.71 -5.41 -17.54
N ASP A 40 40.95 -6.42 -17.15
CA ASP A 40 39.66 -6.76 -17.79
C ASP A 40 38.63 -5.63 -17.62
N LEU A 41 38.55 -5.03 -16.43
CA LEU A 41 37.79 -3.80 -16.18
C LEU A 41 38.26 -2.61 -17.04
N SER A 42 39.57 -2.44 -17.25
CA SER A 42 40.10 -1.38 -18.13
C SER A 42 39.78 -1.59 -19.62
N LEU A 43 39.60 -2.85 -20.04
CA LEU A 43 39.28 -3.22 -21.42
C LEU A 43 37.78 -3.09 -21.71
N ARG A 44 36.91 -3.43 -20.74
CA ARG A 44 35.45 -3.25 -20.84
C ARG A 44 35.02 -1.78 -20.85
N ARG A 45 35.76 -0.88 -20.19
CA ARG A 45 35.50 0.58 -20.11
C ARG A 45 35.68 1.37 -21.42
N ARG A 46 35.42 0.77 -22.59
CA ARG A 46 35.45 1.44 -23.90
C ARG A 46 34.09 2.02 -24.31
N THR A 47 33.00 1.42 -23.84
CA THR A 47 31.62 1.72 -24.22
C THR A 47 30.73 1.59 -22.99
N TYR A 48 29.76 2.50 -22.81
CA TYR A 48 28.73 2.35 -21.78
C TYR A 48 27.54 1.61 -22.36
N GLU A 49 27.02 0.62 -21.64
CA GLU A 49 25.84 -0.16 -22.08
C GLU A 49 24.54 0.26 -21.38
N SER A 50 24.67 0.95 -20.24
CA SER A 50 23.57 1.66 -19.56
C SER A 50 23.96 3.12 -19.35
N VAL A 51 23.14 4.04 -19.85
CA VAL A 51 23.34 5.48 -19.74
C VAL A 51 22.01 6.15 -19.45
N LYS A 52 22.02 7.19 -18.60
CA LYS A 52 20.87 8.07 -18.39
C LYS A 52 21.31 9.52 -18.29
N VAL A 53 20.50 10.43 -18.82
CA VAL A 53 20.69 11.88 -18.66
C VAL A 53 19.57 12.46 -17.82
N VAL A 54 19.92 13.24 -16.81
CA VAL A 54 19.00 14.04 -16.01
C VAL A 54 19.18 15.51 -16.38
N ALA A 55 18.08 16.22 -16.58
CA ALA A 55 18.07 17.69 -16.69
C ALA A 55 17.38 18.30 -15.47
N LEU A 56 18.16 19.01 -14.64
CA LEU A 56 17.71 19.67 -13.41
C LEU A 56 17.53 21.17 -13.65
N TYR A 57 16.36 21.69 -13.29
CA TYR A 57 16.05 23.12 -13.26
C TYR A 57 15.02 23.39 -12.16
N TRP A 58 14.91 24.61 -11.66
CA TRP A 58 13.93 24.93 -10.61
C TRP A 58 12.51 25.10 -11.15
N GLU A 59 11.52 24.65 -10.39
CA GLU A 59 10.09 24.79 -10.69
C GLU A 59 9.69 26.27 -10.79
N ASP A 60 10.06 27.09 -9.80
CA ASP A 60 9.93 28.56 -9.83
C ASP A 60 11.11 29.27 -10.54
N GLY A 61 11.98 28.51 -11.21
CA GLY A 61 13.16 29.02 -11.92
C GLY A 61 12.82 29.80 -13.19
N HIS A 62 13.74 30.68 -13.60
CA HIS A 62 13.62 31.45 -14.85
C HIS A 62 13.44 30.52 -16.07
N GLN A 63 12.40 30.77 -16.86
CA GLN A 63 11.91 29.88 -17.93
C GLN A 63 13.00 29.37 -18.87
N GLY A 64 13.94 30.23 -19.27
CA GLY A 64 15.03 29.85 -20.19
C GLY A 64 15.91 28.69 -19.67
N TYR A 65 16.09 28.52 -18.36
CA TYR A 65 16.84 27.36 -17.82
C TYR A 65 16.06 26.05 -18.00
N LYS A 66 14.72 26.10 -17.98
CA LYS A 66 13.84 24.96 -18.25
C LYS A 66 13.90 24.57 -19.73
N ASP A 67 13.92 25.57 -20.61
CA ASP A 67 14.02 25.36 -22.05
C ASP A 67 15.41 24.85 -22.47
N GLU A 68 16.47 25.30 -21.79
CA GLU A 68 17.83 24.74 -21.93
C GLU A 68 17.94 23.30 -21.40
N GLY A 69 17.35 23.00 -20.23
CA GLY A 69 17.28 21.63 -19.71
C GLY A 69 16.55 20.67 -20.68
N ARG A 70 15.44 21.12 -21.27
CA ARG A 70 14.73 20.39 -22.32
C ARG A 70 15.54 20.25 -23.61
N ALA A 71 16.31 21.27 -23.98
CA ALA A 71 17.23 21.18 -25.12
C ALA A 71 18.34 20.15 -24.89
N VAL A 72 18.83 20.01 -23.65
CA VAL A 72 19.77 18.94 -23.24
C VAL A 72 19.10 17.58 -23.37
N ALA A 73 17.96 17.37 -22.72
CA ALA A 73 17.23 16.09 -22.78
C ALA A 73 16.93 15.68 -24.24
N SER A 74 16.35 16.59 -25.03
CA SER A 74 16.05 16.38 -26.45
C SER A 74 17.29 16.07 -27.28
N THR A 75 18.40 16.79 -27.09
CA THR A 75 19.62 16.57 -27.88
C THR A 75 20.30 15.25 -27.53
N PHE A 76 20.46 14.94 -26.24
CA PHE A 76 21.07 13.66 -25.84
C PHE A 76 20.22 12.45 -26.26
N ASN A 77 18.89 12.56 -26.20
CA ASN A 77 18.00 11.53 -26.72
C ASN A 77 18.11 11.39 -28.25
N ARG A 78 17.98 12.49 -29.00
CA ARG A 78 18.01 12.49 -30.47
C ARG A 78 19.34 12.02 -31.05
N VAL A 79 20.46 12.38 -30.41
CA VAL A 79 21.81 12.24 -30.98
C VAL A 79 22.54 10.99 -30.47
N PHE A 80 22.45 10.69 -29.16
CA PHE A 80 23.10 9.51 -28.58
C PHE A 80 22.13 8.34 -28.32
N GLN A 81 20.82 8.52 -28.53
CA GLN A 81 19.76 7.55 -28.18
C GLN A 81 19.71 7.24 -26.67
N TYR A 82 20.21 8.16 -25.83
CA TYR A 82 20.19 7.99 -24.38
C TYR A 82 18.78 8.21 -23.80
N PRO A 83 18.33 7.38 -22.84
CA PRO A 83 17.20 7.70 -21.97
C PRO A 83 17.43 9.02 -21.21
N THR A 84 16.45 9.91 -21.22
CA THR A 84 16.55 11.24 -20.61
C THR A 84 15.35 11.55 -19.73
N GLU A 85 15.56 12.27 -18.63
CA GLU A 85 14.51 12.62 -17.66
C GLU A 85 14.66 14.09 -17.18
N GLU A 86 13.62 14.90 -17.38
CA GLU A 86 13.53 16.28 -16.84
C GLU A 86 13.02 16.22 -15.39
N PHE A 87 13.63 16.97 -14.47
CA PHE A 87 13.15 17.10 -13.08
C PHE A 87 13.13 18.56 -12.63
N ALA A 88 11.91 19.07 -12.44
CA ALA A 88 11.67 20.36 -11.82
C ALA A 88 11.95 20.26 -10.32
N ILE A 89 12.99 20.95 -9.84
CA ILE A 89 13.35 21.05 -8.43
C ILE A 89 12.27 21.89 -7.72
N PRO A 90 11.52 21.32 -6.75
CA PRO A 90 10.45 22.03 -6.08
C PRO A 90 10.97 22.97 -4.98
N SER A 91 10.24 24.07 -4.78
CA SER A 91 10.57 25.14 -3.84
C SER A 91 10.32 24.79 -2.37
N SER A 92 9.78 23.60 -2.08
CA SER A 92 9.62 23.06 -0.71
C SER A 92 10.28 21.70 -0.59
N ASN A 93 10.90 21.42 0.57
CA ASN A 93 11.56 20.13 0.88
C ASN A 93 12.61 19.67 -0.15
N THR A 94 13.16 20.64 -0.87
CA THR A 94 14.06 20.55 -2.02
C THR A 94 15.16 19.50 -1.90
N TYR A 95 15.84 19.44 -0.75
CA TYR A 95 16.92 18.47 -0.52
C TYR A 95 16.44 17.02 -0.53
N ALA A 96 15.31 16.72 0.12
CA ALA A 96 14.75 15.37 0.16
C ALA A 96 14.23 14.94 -1.22
N HIS A 97 13.63 15.87 -1.97
CA HIS A 97 13.21 15.65 -3.35
C HIS A 97 14.37 15.30 -4.29
N VAL A 98 15.41 16.15 -4.33
CA VAL A 98 16.54 15.94 -5.24
C VAL A 98 17.35 14.72 -4.83
N LEU A 99 17.62 14.51 -3.53
CA LEU A 99 18.31 13.29 -3.07
C LEU A 99 17.50 12.03 -3.40
N GLY A 100 16.17 12.06 -3.20
CA GLY A 100 15.28 10.95 -3.52
C GLY A 100 15.26 10.59 -5.01
N PHE A 101 15.10 11.61 -5.86
CA PHE A 101 15.17 11.48 -7.31
C PHE A 101 16.54 10.92 -7.76
N MET A 102 17.64 11.53 -7.32
CA MET A 102 18.99 11.14 -7.74
C MET A 102 19.36 9.73 -7.25
N THR A 103 18.89 9.33 -6.07
CA THR A 103 19.08 7.96 -5.55
C THR A 103 18.34 6.94 -6.38
N ARG A 104 17.08 7.19 -6.77
CA ARG A 104 16.35 6.31 -7.71
C ARG A 104 17.14 6.14 -9.00
N VAL A 105 17.54 7.25 -9.63
CA VAL A 105 18.25 7.23 -10.91
C VAL A 105 19.58 6.47 -10.82
N LEU A 106 20.34 6.62 -9.71
CA LEU A 106 21.53 5.79 -9.46
C LEU A 106 21.22 4.30 -9.35
N LEU A 107 20.14 3.92 -8.67
CA LEU A 107 19.74 2.52 -8.49
C LEU A 107 19.28 1.88 -9.81
N GLU A 108 18.49 2.60 -10.63
CA GLU A 108 18.11 2.16 -11.99
C GLU A 108 19.35 1.79 -12.81
N ILE A 109 20.28 2.75 -12.95
CA ILE A 109 21.51 2.63 -13.73
C ILE A 109 22.47 1.58 -13.14
N GLY A 110 22.49 1.45 -11.81
CA GLY A 110 23.26 0.43 -11.10
C GLY A 110 22.79 -0.98 -11.41
N THR A 111 21.47 -1.24 -11.31
CA THR A 111 20.92 -2.57 -11.60
C THR A 111 21.17 -3.01 -13.05
N ALA A 112 20.92 -2.12 -14.03
CA ALA A 112 21.20 -2.41 -15.44
C ALA A 112 22.70 -2.70 -15.71
N ALA A 113 23.62 -2.05 -14.97
CA ALA A 113 25.06 -2.31 -15.07
C ALA A 113 25.49 -3.65 -14.46
N GLU A 114 24.85 -4.10 -13.39
CA GLU A 114 25.14 -5.38 -12.74
C GLU A 114 24.63 -6.57 -13.58
N GLU A 115 23.44 -6.45 -14.18
CA GLU A 115 22.86 -7.44 -15.08
C GLU A 115 23.70 -7.61 -16.36
N THR A 116 24.09 -6.51 -17.00
CA THR A 116 24.95 -6.50 -18.20
C THR A 116 26.43 -6.80 -17.90
N LYS A 117 26.88 -6.59 -16.66
CA LYS A 117 28.29 -6.64 -16.22
C LYS A 117 29.19 -5.65 -16.96
N ALA A 118 28.59 -4.53 -17.37
CA ALA A 118 29.21 -3.45 -18.14
C ALA A 118 29.63 -2.27 -17.24
N ALA A 119 30.06 -1.18 -17.88
CA ALA A 119 30.17 0.13 -17.24
C ALA A 119 28.90 0.95 -17.53
N SER A 120 28.50 1.79 -16.58
CA SER A 120 27.37 2.71 -16.75
C SER A 120 27.72 4.17 -16.50
N LEU A 121 26.91 5.07 -17.07
CA LEU A 121 27.12 6.51 -17.02
C LEU A 121 25.83 7.24 -16.60
N LEU A 122 25.93 8.05 -15.55
CA LEU A 122 24.92 9.04 -15.20
C LEU A 122 25.41 10.44 -15.60
N ILE A 123 24.69 11.09 -16.52
CA ILE A 123 24.92 12.48 -16.91
C ILE A 123 23.89 13.35 -16.19
N ILE A 124 24.35 14.41 -15.52
CA ILE A 124 23.49 15.31 -14.72
C ILE A 124 23.73 16.73 -15.21
N HIS A 125 22.76 17.30 -15.92
CA HIS A 125 22.72 18.72 -16.23
C HIS A 125 22.01 19.49 -15.11
N TYR A 126 22.54 20.67 -14.76
CA TYR A 126 21.80 21.67 -14.00
C TYR A 126 21.96 23.03 -14.67
N GLY A 127 20.82 23.65 -15.00
CA GLY A 127 20.74 25.04 -15.43
C GLY A 127 20.04 25.88 -14.36
N GLY A 128 20.69 26.94 -13.88
CA GLY A 128 20.07 27.82 -12.88
C GLY A 128 21.06 28.75 -12.18
N HIS A 129 20.63 29.32 -11.05
CA HIS A 129 21.53 30.09 -10.21
C HIS A 129 22.34 29.17 -9.28
N GLY A 130 23.59 29.54 -9.04
CA GLY A 130 24.46 28.96 -8.03
C GLY A 130 24.82 30.05 -7.03
N ASP A 131 24.71 29.77 -5.75
CA ASP A 131 24.87 30.80 -4.71
C ASP A 131 26.34 30.94 -4.28
N ARG A 132 26.66 32.13 -3.80
CA ARG A 132 27.95 32.47 -3.21
C ARG A 132 27.90 32.14 -1.72
N ASP A 133 28.26 30.91 -1.39
CA ASP A 133 28.37 30.37 -0.02
C ASP A 133 29.49 31.09 0.78
N ASP A 134 29.24 32.34 1.18
CA ASP A 134 30.22 33.21 1.85
C ASP A 134 29.71 34.01 3.07
N ASN A 135 28.41 33.93 3.40
CA ASN A 135 27.83 34.65 4.55
C ASN A 135 27.38 33.74 5.72
N ILE A 136 27.25 32.43 5.53
CA ILE A 136 26.66 31.53 6.56
C ILE A 136 27.71 31.04 7.57
N HIS A 137 28.97 30.83 7.14
CA HIS A 137 30.00 30.22 7.97
C HIS A 137 31.31 31.04 7.99
N GLN A 138 31.65 31.59 9.15
CA GLN A 138 32.80 32.47 9.37
C GLN A 138 34.14 31.76 9.10
N GLY A 139 34.61 31.81 7.85
CA GLY A 139 35.92 31.27 7.45
C GLY A 139 35.95 29.78 7.09
N GLN A 140 34.82 29.14 6.82
CA GLN A 140 34.81 27.76 6.30
C GLN A 140 35.06 27.69 4.79
N GLU A 141 35.30 26.48 4.27
CA GLU A 141 35.46 26.24 2.84
C GLU A 141 34.15 26.45 2.08
N LYS A 142 34.24 27.10 0.91
CA LYS A 142 33.10 27.37 0.04
C LYS A 142 32.60 26.08 -0.63
N ARG A 143 31.30 25.81 -0.57
CA ARG A 143 30.67 24.59 -1.11
C ARG A 143 29.67 24.89 -2.22
N SER A 144 29.26 23.85 -2.95
CA SER A 144 28.29 23.98 -4.04
C SER A 144 26.86 24.10 -3.50
N VAL A 145 26.23 25.25 -3.73
CA VAL A 145 24.84 25.58 -3.40
C VAL A 145 24.15 26.08 -4.67
N TRP A 146 22.93 25.61 -4.92
CA TRP A 146 22.08 26.01 -6.05
C TRP A 146 20.88 26.82 -5.53
N ALA A 147 20.32 27.71 -6.35
CA ALA A 147 19.20 28.59 -5.96
C ALA A 147 18.18 28.77 -7.10
N ALA A 148 16.89 28.91 -6.76
CA ALA A 148 15.84 29.18 -7.76
C ALA A 148 15.91 30.60 -8.34
N HIS A 149 16.45 31.53 -7.55
CA HIS A 149 16.47 32.96 -7.84
C HIS A 149 17.88 33.54 -7.64
N ARG A 150 18.14 34.74 -8.18
CA ARG A 150 19.46 35.40 -8.05
C ARG A 150 19.81 35.84 -6.62
N ALA A 151 18.81 35.90 -5.73
CA ALA A 151 18.98 36.13 -4.30
C ALA A 151 17.75 35.59 -3.54
N GLY A 152 17.96 35.10 -2.32
CA GLY A 152 16.90 34.57 -1.44
C GLY A 152 16.68 33.06 -1.55
N GLU A 153 15.78 32.55 -0.72
CA GLU A 153 15.28 31.17 -0.77
C GLU A 153 14.31 30.97 -1.96
N PRO A 154 14.11 29.73 -2.44
CA PRO A 154 14.70 28.47 -1.97
C PRO A 154 16.11 28.18 -2.51
N THR A 155 16.89 27.43 -1.71
CA THR A 155 18.24 26.97 -2.07
C THR A 155 18.42 25.48 -1.81
N LEU A 156 19.39 24.87 -2.49
CA LEU A 156 19.78 23.46 -2.37
C LEU A 156 21.27 23.37 -2.06
N GLN A 157 21.61 22.72 -0.93
CA GLN A 157 22.98 22.35 -0.59
C GLN A 157 23.46 21.17 -1.45
N TRP A 158 23.73 21.40 -2.74
CA TRP A 158 24.07 20.35 -3.71
C TRP A 158 25.23 19.46 -3.26
N TYR A 159 26.23 20.02 -2.56
CA TYR A 159 27.35 19.23 -2.01
C TYR A 159 26.87 18.00 -1.20
N ARG A 160 25.82 18.15 -0.39
CA ARG A 160 25.26 17.06 0.44
C ARG A 160 24.58 15.98 -0.38
N VAL A 161 24.04 16.33 -1.55
CA VAL A 161 23.52 15.35 -2.51
C VAL A 161 24.71 14.64 -3.14
N GLN A 162 25.68 15.38 -3.65
CA GLN A 162 26.85 14.86 -4.36
C GLN A 162 27.70 13.90 -3.50
N ASP A 163 27.91 14.20 -2.22
CA ASP A 163 28.61 13.33 -1.27
C ASP A 163 27.91 11.95 -1.19
N GLN A 164 26.57 11.95 -1.03
CA GLN A 164 25.76 10.73 -1.00
C GLN A 164 25.69 10.01 -2.36
N LEU A 165 25.90 10.71 -3.49
CA LEU A 165 26.02 10.05 -4.80
C LEU A 165 27.36 9.31 -4.96
N ASP A 166 28.43 9.67 -4.23
CA ASP A 166 29.66 8.86 -4.20
C ASP A 166 29.50 7.63 -3.30
N ASP A 167 28.86 7.79 -2.13
CA ASP A 167 28.57 6.69 -1.19
C ASP A 167 27.69 5.58 -1.80
N LEU A 168 26.69 5.95 -2.62
CA LEU A 168 25.63 5.04 -3.07
C LEU A 168 25.85 4.39 -4.45
N LYS A 169 26.73 4.93 -5.30
CA LYS A 169 26.91 4.43 -6.68
C LYS A 169 27.70 3.12 -6.73
N SER A 170 27.48 2.33 -7.80
CA SER A 170 28.31 1.15 -8.05
C SER A 170 29.75 1.53 -8.42
N ARG A 171 30.72 0.64 -8.18
CA ARG A 171 32.12 0.83 -8.62
C ARG A 171 32.31 0.88 -10.15
N ASN A 172 31.27 0.52 -10.91
CA ASN A 172 31.23 0.57 -12.38
C ASN A 172 30.40 1.74 -12.94
N THR A 173 29.83 2.58 -12.07
CA THR A 173 29.06 3.77 -12.47
C THR A 173 29.97 4.99 -12.46
N ASP A 174 30.23 5.52 -13.64
CA ASP A 174 30.89 6.81 -13.84
C ASP A 174 29.82 7.93 -13.87
N ILE A 175 30.16 9.14 -13.41
CA ILE A 175 29.21 10.27 -13.32
C ILE A 175 29.80 11.52 -14.00
N LEU A 176 28.99 12.20 -14.81
CA LEU A 176 29.32 13.43 -15.52
C LEU A 176 28.38 14.58 -15.08
N LEU A 177 28.91 15.63 -14.47
CA LEU A 177 28.14 16.84 -14.16
C LEU A 177 28.32 17.89 -15.28
N LEU A 178 27.21 18.42 -15.80
CA LEU A 178 27.15 19.50 -16.80
C LEU A 178 26.48 20.72 -16.16
N LEU A 179 27.26 21.66 -15.64
CA LEU A 179 26.77 22.68 -14.71
C LEU A 179 26.78 24.09 -15.32
N ASP A 180 25.59 24.58 -15.70
CA ASP A 180 25.38 25.94 -16.20
C ASP A 180 24.80 26.86 -15.11
N CYS A 181 25.67 27.20 -14.16
CA CYS A 181 25.35 28.09 -13.06
C CYS A 181 26.57 28.91 -12.63
N CYS A 182 26.33 30.01 -11.90
CA CYS A 182 27.38 30.78 -11.24
C CYS A 182 28.14 29.88 -10.25
N PHE A 183 29.46 30.04 -10.17
CA PHE A 183 30.35 29.27 -9.29
C PHE A 183 30.32 27.74 -9.49
N ALA A 184 29.81 27.21 -10.61
CA ALA A 184 29.67 25.79 -10.90
C ALA A 184 30.91 24.93 -10.56
N ALA A 185 32.12 25.44 -10.80
CA ALA A 185 33.39 24.77 -10.47
C ALA A 185 33.58 24.40 -8.98
N GLN A 186 32.80 24.95 -8.04
CA GLN A 186 32.87 24.61 -6.61
C GLN A 186 32.52 23.14 -6.32
N ALA A 187 31.69 22.50 -7.16
CA ALA A 187 31.31 21.09 -7.02
C ALA A 187 32.52 20.13 -6.94
N ALA A 188 33.65 20.49 -7.54
CA ALA A 188 34.82 19.61 -7.59
C ALA A 188 35.61 19.47 -6.28
N ARG A 189 35.31 20.26 -5.23
CA ARG A 189 36.11 20.25 -3.98
C ARG A 189 35.95 19.00 -3.12
N ALA A 190 34.90 18.19 -3.32
CA ALA A 190 34.64 16.98 -2.53
C ALA A 190 35.65 15.83 -2.79
N HIS A 191 36.40 15.85 -3.89
CA HIS A 191 37.05 14.66 -4.44
C HIS A 191 38.49 14.39 -3.95
N ALA A 192 38.71 14.34 -2.63
CA ALA A 192 39.96 13.80 -2.06
C ALA A 192 39.99 12.26 -2.19
N ASP A 193 39.20 11.56 -1.36
CA ASP A 193 39.27 10.09 -1.20
C ASP A 193 38.19 9.31 -1.97
N LEU A 194 37.30 10.03 -2.67
CA LEU A 194 36.11 9.51 -3.35
C LEU A 194 36.38 8.47 -4.46
N GLY A 195 35.49 7.48 -4.59
CA GLY A 195 35.71 6.22 -5.31
C GLY A 195 34.96 6.11 -6.64
N GLY A 196 35.59 5.55 -7.68
CA GLY A 196 35.03 5.54 -9.05
C GLY A 196 35.43 6.77 -9.86
N ARG A 197 34.68 7.11 -10.92
CA ARG A 197 34.94 8.30 -11.76
C ARG A 197 33.82 9.32 -11.62
N PHE A 198 34.20 10.55 -11.28
CA PHE A 198 33.39 11.76 -11.44
C PHE A 198 34.17 12.66 -12.41
N GLU A 199 33.51 13.21 -13.42
CA GLU A 199 34.01 14.30 -14.28
C GLU A 199 32.99 15.45 -14.27
N ILE A 200 33.49 16.69 -14.30
CA ILE A 200 32.65 17.89 -14.17
C ILE A 200 33.02 18.85 -15.30
N LEU A 201 32.03 19.29 -16.07
CA LEU A 201 32.15 20.35 -17.07
C LEU A 201 31.26 21.53 -16.64
N ALA A 202 31.91 22.57 -16.12
CA ALA A 202 31.27 23.72 -15.49
C ALA A 202 31.36 24.96 -16.40
N ALA A 203 30.26 25.70 -16.54
CA ALA A 203 30.17 26.93 -17.34
C ALA A 203 31.09 28.07 -16.85
N SER A 204 31.39 28.11 -15.55
CA SER A 204 32.10 29.22 -14.90
C SER A 204 33.22 28.74 -13.98
N ALA A 205 34.33 29.48 -14.01
CA ALA A 205 35.40 29.35 -13.04
C ALA A 205 35.01 29.90 -11.66
N MET A 206 35.74 29.48 -10.62
CA MET A 206 35.50 29.88 -9.23
C MET A 206 35.52 31.40 -9.06
N GLY A 207 34.34 31.99 -8.82
CA GLY A 207 34.17 33.43 -8.57
C GLY A 207 33.46 34.20 -9.70
N MET A 208 33.12 33.56 -10.82
CA MET A 208 32.50 34.21 -11.98
C MET A 208 30.99 33.97 -12.07
N GLU A 209 30.25 34.97 -12.57
CA GLU A 209 28.84 34.85 -12.97
C GLU A 209 28.72 34.36 -14.43
N THR A 210 27.69 33.55 -14.71
CA THR A 210 27.30 33.14 -16.07
C THR A 210 26.30 34.12 -16.68
N PRO A 211 26.17 34.17 -18.02
CA PRO A 211 25.10 34.94 -18.67
C PRO A 211 23.73 34.30 -18.41
N ALA A 212 22.66 35.05 -18.70
CA ALA A 212 21.31 34.50 -18.72
C ALA A 212 21.12 33.49 -19.88
N PRO A 213 20.15 32.56 -19.77
CA PRO A 213 19.84 31.58 -20.81
C PRO A 213 19.67 32.15 -22.22
N GLY A 214 20.05 31.37 -23.23
CA GLY A 214 19.93 31.71 -24.65
C GLY A 214 21.13 31.28 -25.49
N ASN A 215 21.20 31.75 -26.73
CA ASN A 215 22.16 31.28 -27.74
C ASN A 215 23.66 31.45 -27.39
N THR A 216 23.99 32.18 -26.33
CA THR A 216 25.36 32.41 -25.82
C THR A 216 25.60 31.81 -24.43
N SER A 217 24.67 31.01 -23.90
CA SER A 217 24.88 30.23 -22.67
C SER A 217 25.86 29.08 -22.92
N PHE A 218 26.44 28.56 -21.84
CA PHE A 218 27.31 27.41 -21.92
C PHE A 218 26.54 26.18 -22.41
N THR A 219 25.29 26.00 -21.99
CA THR A 219 24.42 24.89 -22.41
C THR A 219 24.14 24.94 -23.91
N ALA A 220 23.74 26.10 -24.47
CA ALA A 220 23.48 26.22 -25.90
C ALA A 220 24.73 25.92 -26.76
N ILE A 221 25.89 26.41 -26.32
CA ILE A 221 27.16 26.22 -27.03
C ILE A 221 27.69 24.78 -26.90
N LEU A 222 27.55 24.17 -25.73
CA LEU A 222 27.85 22.75 -25.48
C LEU A 222 27.05 21.84 -26.42
N LEU A 223 25.75 22.07 -26.57
CA LEU A 223 24.89 21.28 -27.45
C LEU A 223 25.19 21.48 -28.93
N ASN A 224 25.52 22.71 -29.35
CA ASN A 224 25.94 22.99 -30.72
C ASN A 224 27.25 22.29 -31.10
N GLU A 225 28.25 22.30 -30.21
CA GLU A 225 29.53 21.61 -30.44
C GLU A 225 29.34 20.07 -30.44
N ILE A 226 28.49 19.53 -29.55
CA ILE A 226 28.13 18.11 -29.55
C ILE A 226 27.52 17.69 -30.90
N VAL A 227 26.60 18.48 -31.46
CA VAL A 227 25.99 18.17 -32.75
C VAL A 227 27.02 18.23 -33.89
N GLN A 228 27.88 19.26 -33.93
CA GLN A 228 28.87 19.42 -35.00
C GLN A 228 29.95 18.31 -35.00
N GLN A 229 30.46 17.91 -33.83
CA GLN A 229 31.48 16.85 -33.78
C GLN A 229 30.95 15.50 -34.29
N LEU A 230 29.67 15.20 -34.03
CA LEU A 230 29.01 13.96 -34.45
C LEU A 230 28.55 13.97 -35.93
N GLU A 231 28.78 15.05 -36.68
CA GLU A 231 28.77 15.03 -38.14
C GLU A 231 30.07 14.41 -38.73
N THR A 232 31.12 14.27 -37.92
CA THR A 232 32.46 13.86 -38.37
C THR A 232 33.12 12.70 -37.60
N GLU A 233 32.76 12.47 -36.33
CA GLU A 233 33.27 11.35 -35.51
C GLU A 233 32.11 10.57 -34.88
N ASP A 234 32.22 9.25 -34.74
CA ASP A 234 31.18 8.40 -34.10
C ASP A 234 31.08 8.57 -32.57
N SER A 235 31.82 9.52 -31.99
CA SER A 235 32.05 9.63 -30.55
C SER A 235 32.68 10.95 -30.14
N ILE A 236 32.40 11.40 -28.91
CA ILE A 236 33.03 12.59 -28.30
C ILE A 236 33.72 12.19 -26.99
N ILE A 237 34.92 12.70 -26.74
CA ILE A 237 35.58 12.63 -25.42
C ILE A 237 35.35 13.95 -24.68
N VAL A 238 34.89 13.90 -23.43
CA VAL A 238 34.46 15.10 -22.67
C VAL A 238 35.59 16.12 -22.49
N LYS A 239 36.83 15.65 -22.25
CA LYS A 239 38.01 16.51 -22.21
C LYS A 239 38.28 17.23 -23.55
N ASP A 240 38.05 16.58 -24.67
CA ASP A 240 38.36 17.15 -25.98
C ASP A 240 37.24 18.13 -26.42
N LEU A 241 35.99 17.81 -26.06
CA LEU A 241 34.84 18.73 -26.08
C LEU A 241 35.10 20.00 -25.25
N HIS A 242 35.70 19.89 -24.06
CA HIS A 242 36.13 21.07 -23.29
C HIS A 242 37.15 21.93 -24.06
N GLY A 243 38.15 21.29 -24.69
CA GLY A 243 39.15 21.98 -25.50
C GLY A 243 38.55 22.72 -26.71
N LEU A 244 37.54 22.13 -27.35
CA LEU A 244 36.78 22.73 -28.45
C LEU A 244 35.96 23.93 -27.97
N ILE A 245 35.18 23.77 -26.89
CA ILE A 245 34.35 24.83 -26.31
C ILE A 245 35.21 26.01 -25.82
N CYS A 246 36.40 25.75 -25.28
CA CYS A 246 37.37 26.79 -24.90
C CYS A 246 38.08 27.50 -26.07
N ASN A 247 37.86 27.08 -27.32
CA ASN A 247 38.48 27.70 -28.49
C ASN A 247 37.86 29.08 -28.78
N ARG A 248 38.61 29.98 -29.40
CA ARG A 248 38.28 31.43 -29.50
C ARG A 248 37.06 31.79 -30.36
N ARG A 249 36.32 30.81 -30.89
CA ARG A 249 35.12 31.03 -31.72
C ARG A 249 33.83 31.08 -30.90
N SER A 250 33.80 30.50 -29.70
CA SER A 250 32.58 30.17 -28.95
C SER A 250 31.82 31.36 -28.35
N GLN A 251 32.36 32.58 -28.38
CA GLN A 251 31.77 33.80 -27.77
C GLN A 251 31.37 33.70 -26.28
N LEU A 252 31.88 32.71 -25.55
CA LEU A 252 31.51 32.49 -24.15
C LEU A 252 31.97 33.62 -23.23
N TRP A 253 31.06 34.03 -22.34
CA TRP A 253 31.26 35.10 -21.36
C TRP A 253 32.23 34.71 -20.24
N ALA A 254 32.18 33.44 -19.79
CA ALA A 254 33.07 32.87 -18.81
C ALA A 254 33.82 31.67 -19.42
N THR A 255 35.08 31.46 -19.03
CA THR A 255 35.84 30.29 -19.45
C THR A 255 35.31 29.04 -18.74
N PRO A 256 34.82 28.02 -19.47
CA PRO A 256 34.38 26.78 -18.84
C PRO A 256 35.54 26.01 -18.23
N VAL A 257 35.25 25.22 -17.20
CA VAL A 257 36.25 24.42 -16.49
C VAL A 257 35.85 22.95 -16.55
N HIS A 258 36.68 22.13 -17.20
CA HIS A 258 36.66 20.69 -17.03
C HIS A 258 37.50 20.31 -15.81
N ILE A 259 36.93 19.53 -14.90
CA ILE A 259 37.57 19.11 -13.65
C ILE A 259 37.46 17.60 -13.49
N SER A 260 38.51 17.03 -12.90
CA SER A 260 38.81 15.59 -12.74
C SER A 260 39.45 14.91 -13.95
N VAL A 261 40.68 14.45 -13.73
CA VAL A 261 41.23 13.19 -14.26
C VAL A 261 42.21 12.69 -13.17
N LYS A 262 41.90 11.61 -12.44
CA LYS A 262 42.92 11.01 -11.53
C LYS A 262 44.06 10.47 -12.41
N ALA A 263 45.31 10.71 -12.03
CA ALA A 263 46.47 10.45 -12.88
C ALA A 263 46.49 8.99 -13.40
N GLY A 264 46.50 8.82 -14.73
CA GLY A 264 46.41 7.51 -15.40
C GLY A 264 45.00 7.08 -15.82
N GLN A 265 43.93 7.77 -15.40
CA GLN A 265 42.58 7.56 -15.93
C GLN A 265 42.39 8.26 -17.29
N ARG A 266 41.36 7.84 -18.03
CA ARG A 266 40.90 8.46 -19.28
C ARG A 266 39.65 9.30 -19.00
N SER A 267 39.35 10.26 -19.85
CA SER A 267 38.10 11.03 -19.77
C SER A 267 36.88 10.17 -20.22
N ILE A 268 35.67 10.60 -19.86
CA ILE A 268 34.41 10.00 -20.31
C ILE A 268 34.28 10.13 -21.84
N ARG A 269 33.79 9.05 -22.47
CA ARG A 269 33.52 8.95 -23.91
C ARG A 269 32.02 8.82 -24.13
N LEU A 270 31.42 9.81 -24.78
CA LEU A 270 30.04 9.81 -25.23
C LEU A 270 29.98 9.20 -26.64
N GLN A 271 29.01 8.33 -26.90
CA GLN A 271 28.78 7.70 -28.20
C GLN A 271 27.38 7.06 -28.20
N PRO A 272 26.73 6.85 -29.37
CA PRO A 272 25.40 6.24 -29.42
C PRO A 272 25.34 4.87 -28.75
N LEU A 273 24.19 4.55 -28.13
CA LEU A 273 23.92 3.22 -27.57
C LEU A 273 23.81 2.15 -28.67
N SER A 274 24.18 0.90 -28.32
CA SER A 274 23.96 -0.25 -29.20
C SER A 274 22.46 -0.56 -29.34
N GLU A 275 22.04 -1.22 -30.43
CA GLU A 275 20.63 -1.58 -30.61
C GLU A 275 20.11 -2.56 -29.53
N LEU A 276 20.99 -3.39 -28.97
CA LEU A 276 20.70 -4.25 -27.82
C LEU A 276 20.49 -3.41 -26.56
N SER A 277 21.42 -2.49 -26.25
CA SER A 277 21.32 -1.55 -25.12
C SER A 277 20.08 -0.66 -25.21
N ARG A 278 19.71 -0.20 -26.41
CA ARG A 278 18.48 0.55 -26.68
C ARG A 278 17.22 -0.28 -26.41
N SER A 279 17.22 -1.55 -26.83
CA SER A 279 16.09 -2.46 -26.62
C SER A 279 15.96 -2.87 -25.15
N GLN A 280 17.08 -2.95 -24.42
CA GLN A 280 17.11 -3.13 -22.97
C GLN A 280 16.55 -1.88 -22.28
N ALA A 281 17.10 -0.70 -22.53
CA ALA A 281 16.69 0.55 -21.87
C ALA A 281 15.22 0.93 -22.08
N LEU A 282 14.64 0.62 -23.25
CA LEU A 282 13.20 0.80 -23.50
C LEU A 282 12.34 -0.13 -22.65
N LYS A 283 12.73 -1.41 -22.52
CA LYS A 283 12.09 -2.35 -21.58
C LYS A 283 12.30 -1.91 -20.14
N ASP A 284 13.50 -1.47 -19.78
CA ASP A 284 13.82 -1.01 -18.45
C ASP A 284 12.94 0.20 -18.07
N GLN A 285 12.56 1.07 -19.02
CA GLN A 285 11.58 2.13 -18.74
C GLN A 285 10.17 1.59 -18.43
N GLU A 286 9.69 0.57 -19.14
CA GLU A 286 8.43 -0.13 -18.82
C GLU A 286 8.53 -0.88 -17.48
N ASP A 287 9.68 -1.50 -17.21
CA ASP A 287 10.03 -2.15 -15.94
C ASP A 287 10.50 -1.17 -14.85
N ILE A 288 10.50 0.15 -15.10
CA ILE A 288 10.73 1.23 -14.12
C ILE A 288 9.44 1.97 -13.79
N ALA A 289 8.48 2.05 -14.71
CA ALA A 289 7.07 2.24 -14.35
C ALA A 289 6.60 1.13 -13.37
N ASN A 290 7.24 -0.04 -13.39
CA ASN A 290 7.06 -1.07 -12.37
C ASN A 290 7.62 -0.71 -10.96
N LYS A 291 8.71 0.06 -10.79
CA LYS A 291 9.49 0.03 -9.53
C LYS A 291 9.12 1.14 -8.53
N TYR A 292 8.56 0.75 -7.38
CA TYR A 292 8.39 1.64 -6.22
C TYR A 292 9.71 1.84 -5.45
N PHE A 293 10.17 3.08 -5.33
CA PHE A 293 11.34 3.44 -4.52
C PHE A 293 10.91 4.13 -3.22
N LEU A 294 11.46 3.69 -2.08
CA LEU A 294 11.25 4.31 -0.78
C LEU A 294 12.51 5.06 -0.35
N HIS A 295 12.41 6.39 -0.23
CA HIS A 295 13.46 7.20 0.37
C HIS A 295 13.17 7.51 1.84
N LEU A 296 14.21 7.60 2.67
CA LEU A 296 14.11 7.70 4.13
C LEU A 296 15.14 8.70 4.66
N LEU A 297 14.72 9.94 4.90
CA LEU A 297 15.51 10.90 5.66
C LEU A 297 15.34 10.63 7.16
N LEU A 298 16.45 10.42 7.87
CA LEU A 298 16.48 10.14 9.31
C LEU A 298 17.20 11.27 10.04
N GLU A 299 16.42 12.16 10.66
CA GLU A 299 16.94 13.17 11.62
C GLU A 299 17.14 12.50 12.99
N ILE A 300 18.30 12.73 13.63
CA ILE A 300 18.71 12.06 14.87
C ILE A 300 19.24 13.10 15.87
N ASP A 301 18.70 13.11 17.08
CA ASP A 301 19.21 13.87 18.23
C ASP A 301 20.54 13.27 18.75
N GLY A 302 21.66 13.46 18.03
CA GLY A 302 23.01 13.08 18.46
C GLY A 302 24.01 12.80 17.33
N GLU A 303 25.31 12.70 17.66
CA GLU A 303 26.36 12.38 16.69
C GLU A 303 26.33 10.91 16.23
N LEU A 304 26.50 10.67 14.92
CA LEU A 304 26.54 9.33 14.33
C LEU A 304 27.88 8.63 14.60
N GLY A 305 27.98 7.97 15.75
CA GLY A 305 29.02 6.96 16.00
C GLY A 305 28.80 5.69 15.15
N ALA A 306 29.90 5.06 14.70
CA ALA A 306 29.89 3.87 13.84
C ALA A 306 29.03 2.70 14.37
N LEU A 307 28.95 2.52 15.70
CA LEU A 307 28.09 1.52 16.34
C LEU A 307 26.61 1.70 15.99
N HIS A 308 26.13 2.94 15.86
CA HIS A 308 24.75 3.24 15.47
C HIS A 308 24.53 3.03 13.97
N ILE A 309 25.54 3.34 13.13
CA ILE A 309 25.50 3.06 11.69
C ILE A 309 25.41 1.55 11.44
N ASP A 310 26.27 0.75 12.09
CA ASP A 310 26.20 -0.71 11.99
C ASP A 310 24.89 -1.28 12.57
N GLU A 311 24.28 -0.64 13.58
CA GLU A 311 23.01 -1.09 14.15
C GLU A 311 21.82 -0.78 13.24
N ILE A 312 21.81 0.40 12.59
CA ILE A 312 20.85 0.76 11.54
C ILE A 312 21.04 -0.13 10.31
N ALA A 313 22.29 -0.39 9.89
CA ALA A 313 22.60 -1.27 8.76
C ALA A 313 22.23 -2.74 9.04
N ARG A 314 22.51 -3.25 10.25
CA ARG A 314 22.05 -4.59 10.67
C ARG A 314 20.52 -4.66 10.76
N TRP A 315 19.84 -3.61 11.22
CA TRP A 315 18.37 -3.55 11.24
C TRP A 315 17.76 -3.53 9.82
N LEU A 316 18.32 -2.74 8.89
CA LEU A 316 17.90 -2.68 7.48
C LEU A 316 18.24 -3.92 6.66
N GLY A 317 19.28 -4.67 7.07
CA GLY A 317 19.85 -5.78 6.31
C GLY A 317 19.47 -7.18 6.78
N ALA A 318 18.96 -7.34 8.02
CA ALA A 318 18.70 -8.67 8.59
C ALA A 318 17.24 -9.14 8.56
N ASP A 319 16.28 -8.31 8.98
CA ASP A 319 15.04 -8.81 9.62
C ASP A 319 13.70 -8.40 8.94
N THR A 320 13.58 -8.04 7.64
CA THR A 320 12.21 -7.68 7.10
C THR A 320 11.92 -7.66 5.59
N PRO A 321 10.75 -8.22 5.16
CA PRO A 321 10.02 -7.81 3.96
C PRO A 321 9.43 -6.39 4.11
N ARG A 322 9.71 -5.50 3.15
CA ARG A 322 9.73 -4.03 3.39
C ARG A 322 8.39 -3.27 3.42
N ILE A 323 7.27 -3.86 3.00
CA ILE A 323 5.97 -3.16 2.91
C ILE A 323 5.08 -3.42 4.13
N VAL A 324 4.85 -4.69 4.46
CA VAL A 324 3.90 -5.09 5.51
C VAL A 324 4.34 -4.58 6.88
N SER A 325 5.61 -4.74 7.23
CA SER A 325 6.16 -4.29 8.52
C SER A 325 6.00 -2.79 8.73
N LYS A 326 6.22 -1.97 7.70
CA LYS A 326 6.07 -0.51 7.77
C LYS A 326 4.63 -0.14 8.13
N LEU A 327 3.64 -0.76 7.49
CA LEU A 327 2.24 -0.54 7.80
C LEU A 327 1.90 -0.97 9.23
N VAL A 328 2.29 -2.19 9.63
CA VAL A 328 2.04 -2.73 10.98
C VAL A 328 2.63 -1.80 12.06
N PHE A 329 3.87 -1.34 11.93
CA PHE A 329 4.48 -0.42 12.90
C PHE A 329 3.90 1.00 12.86
N GLN A 330 3.45 1.49 11.69
CA GLN A 330 2.69 2.74 11.60
C GLN A 330 1.37 2.63 12.38
N THR A 331 0.63 1.54 12.20
CA THR A 331 -0.59 1.25 12.96
C THR A 331 -0.32 1.12 14.46
N THR A 332 0.74 0.41 14.89
CA THR A 332 1.16 0.36 16.31
C THR A 332 1.42 1.76 16.87
N THR A 333 2.01 2.65 16.06
CA THR A 333 2.36 4.02 16.47
C THR A 333 1.11 4.90 16.57
N GLN A 334 0.18 4.81 15.61
CA GLN A 334 -1.11 5.52 15.64
C GLN A 334 -1.95 5.09 16.84
N ILE A 335 -1.98 3.78 17.15
CA ILE A 335 -2.63 3.26 18.37
C ILE A 335 -1.95 3.83 19.62
N SER A 336 -0.62 3.79 19.72
CA SER A 336 0.11 4.36 20.88
C SER A 336 -0.18 5.85 21.09
N ILE A 337 -0.27 6.63 20.02
CA ILE A 337 -0.66 8.05 20.05
C ILE A 337 -2.11 8.20 20.52
N ALA A 338 -3.04 7.40 20.00
CA ALA A 338 -4.45 7.40 20.41
C ALA A 338 -4.61 7.06 21.91
N ILE A 339 -3.94 6.01 22.40
CA ILE A 339 -3.94 5.65 23.82
C ILE A 339 -3.37 6.79 24.67
N GLN A 340 -2.27 7.43 24.25
CA GLN A 340 -1.68 8.57 24.99
C GLN A 340 -2.58 9.83 24.99
N LYS A 341 -3.31 10.11 23.90
CA LYS A 341 -4.36 11.14 23.88
C LYS A 341 -5.43 10.81 24.93
N MET A 342 -5.94 9.57 24.91
CA MET A 342 -7.01 9.12 25.81
C MET A 342 -6.62 9.12 27.29
N GLU A 343 -5.39 8.74 27.64
CA GLU A 343 -4.91 8.77 29.02
C GLU A 343 -4.77 10.20 29.57
N ARG A 344 -4.44 11.17 28.70
CA ARG A 344 -4.32 12.59 29.05
C ARG A 344 -5.65 13.34 29.11
N ARG A 345 -6.76 12.71 28.67
CA ARG A 345 -8.09 13.33 28.51
C ARG A 345 -8.06 14.60 27.65
N SER A 346 -7.25 14.60 26.59
CA SER A 346 -6.98 15.77 25.76
C SER A 346 -7.87 15.90 24.51
N ASP A 347 -8.80 14.97 24.31
CA ASP A 347 -9.53 14.69 23.07
C ASP A 347 -11.02 14.41 23.34
N GLU A 348 -11.92 14.73 22.39
CA GLU A 348 -13.36 14.56 22.60
C GLU A 348 -13.75 13.06 22.67
N ILE A 349 -13.03 12.20 21.95
CA ILE A 349 -13.18 10.74 21.98
C ILE A 349 -13.04 10.18 23.40
N SER A 350 -11.96 10.53 24.12
CA SER A 350 -11.73 10.02 25.48
C SER A 350 -12.68 10.58 26.51
N SER A 351 -13.41 11.67 26.22
CA SER A 351 -14.52 12.13 27.06
C SER A 351 -15.74 11.19 26.99
N ARG A 352 -15.96 10.51 25.86
CA ARG A 352 -17.16 9.71 25.55
C ARG A 352 -17.09 8.27 26.08
N LEU A 353 -15.91 7.65 26.08
CA LEU A 353 -15.70 6.28 26.52
C LEU A 353 -15.91 6.13 28.04
N ASP A 354 -16.71 5.16 28.48
CA ASP A 354 -16.86 4.85 29.91
C ASP A 354 -15.61 4.20 30.52
N GLY A 355 -15.63 3.98 31.85
CA GLY A 355 -14.50 3.42 32.59
C GLY A 355 -14.19 1.95 32.26
N VAL A 356 -15.20 1.17 31.87
CA VAL A 356 -15.06 -0.23 31.44
C VAL A 356 -14.49 -0.27 30.02
N SER A 357 -15.05 0.52 29.10
CA SER A 357 -14.53 0.67 27.74
C SER A 357 -13.05 1.09 27.71
N LYS A 358 -12.65 2.05 28.56
CA LYS A 358 -11.25 2.43 28.73
C LYS A 358 -10.39 1.27 29.25
N GLN A 359 -10.90 0.46 30.17
CA GLN A 359 -10.15 -0.69 30.70
C GLN A 359 -10.04 -1.83 29.67
N GLU A 360 -11.05 -2.07 28.83
CA GLU A 360 -10.95 -3.01 27.70
C GLU A 360 -9.87 -2.56 26.72
N ILE A 361 -9.92 -1.31 26.27
CA ILE A 361 -8.96 -0.72 25.33
C ILE A 361 -7.52 -0.81 25.88
N LYS A 362 -7.31 -0.48 27.16
CA LYS A 362 -6.01 -0.65 27.82
C LYS A 362 -5.57 -2.11 27.90
N THR A 363 -6.50 -3.04 28.17
CA THR A 363 -6.18 -4.47 28.27
C THR A 363 -5.74 -5.03 26.92
N ALA A 364 -6.39 -4.64 25.82
CA ALA A 364 -5.94 -4.96 24.47
C ALA A 364 -4.57 -4.32 24.15
N TRP A 365 -4.34 -3.07 24.56
CA TRP A 365 -3.05 -2.40 24.37
C TRP A 365 -1.91 -3.08 25.15
N TYR A 366 -2.16 -3.55 26.38
CA TYR A 366 -1.14 -4.27 27.15
C TYR A 366 -0.74 -5.61 26.51
N GLN A 367 -1.59 -6.24 25.68
CA GLN A 367 -1.19 -7.41 24.88
C GLN A 367 -0.17 -7.04 23.79
N VAL A 368 -0.29 -5.84 23.18
CA VAL A 368 0.73 -5.30 22.26
C VAL A 368 2.05 -5.10 23.00
N VAL A 369 2.02 -4.50 24.19
CA VAL A 369 3.22 -4.22 24.98
C VAL A 369 3.91 -5.51 25.43
N ASP A 370 3.18 -6.46 26.03
CA ASP A 370 3.71 -7.76 26.46
C ASP A 370 4.28 -8.58 25.29
N LEU A 371 3.63 -8.58 24.11
CA LEU A 371 4.19 -9.21 22.91
C LEU A 371 5.55 -8.63 22.51
N VAL A 372 5.66 -7.29 22.52
CA VAL A 372 6.90 -6.58 22.19
C VAL A 372 7.98 -6.86 23.24
N GLU A 373 7.66 -6.79 24.53
CA GLU A 373 8.59 -7.09 25.62
C GLU A 373 9.09 -8.54 25.58
N ARG A 374 8.19 -9.53 25.35
CA ARG A 374 8.56 -10.95 25.18
C ARG A 374 9.50 -11.16 23.99
N TYR A 375 9.27 -10.48 22.87
CA TYR A 375 10.16 -10.56 21.70
C TYR A 375 11.56 -10.01 22.00
N TYR A 376 11.65 -8.83 22.63
CA TYR A 376 12.95 -8.26 23.05
C TYR A 376 13.66 -9.15 24.08
N ALA A 377 12.95 -9.66 25.10
CA ALA A 377 13.53 -10.53 26.12
C ALA A 377 14.14 -11.81 25.52
N ALA A 378 13.43 -12.46 24.59
CA ALA A 378 13.91 -13.63 23.86
C ALA A 378 15.15 -13.33 23.02
N LYS A 379 15.16 -12.21 22.27
CA LYS A 379 16.31 -11.77 21.45
C LYS A 379 17.54 -11.44 22.31
N HIS A 380 17.34 -10.93 23.53
CA HIS A 380 18.43 -10.71 24.50
C HIS A 380 18.99 -12.02 25.08
N HIS A 381 18.15 -13.00 25.42
CA HIS A 381 18.63 -14.28 26.00
C HIS A 381 19.52 -15.08 25.01
N GLN A 382 19.23 -15.04 23.71
CA GLN A 382 20.04 -15.73 22.71
C GLN A 382 21.42 -15.08 22.43
N ARG A 383 21.68 -13.83 22.84
CA ARG A 383 23.04 -13.26 22.73
C ARG A 383 24.09 -14.00 23.57
N HIS A 384 23.66 -14.88 24.49
CA HIS A 384 24.55 -15.69 25.34
C HIS A 384 24.58 -17.20 25.01
N GLN A 385 23.87 -17.67 23.96
CA GLN A 385 23.91 -19.06 23.51
C GLN A 385 23.89 -19.13 21.98
N GLN A 386 24.92 -19.71 21.36
CA GLN A 386 25.01 -19.86 19.91
C GLN A 386 23.82 -20.68 19.35
N PRO A 387 22.95 -20.10 18.49
CA PRO A 387 21.88 -20.85 17.85
C PRO A 387 22.38 -21.50 16.55
N PRO A 388 22.05 -22.77 16.26
CA PRO A 388 22.29 -23.37 14.95
C PRO A 388 21.22 -22.93 13.93
N TYR A 389 21.65 -22.71 12.68
CA TYR A 389 20.85 -22.33 11.49
C TYR A 389 20.18 -20.94 11.50
N HIS A 390 20.35 -20.20 10.38
CA HIS A 390 19.79 -18.86 10.18
C HIS A 390 18.26 -18.83 10.07
N SER A 391 17.64 -19.87 9.50
CA SER A 391 16.21 -19.90 9.16
C SER A 391 15.24 -19.78 10.36
N SER A 392 15.71 -19.94 11.60
CA SER A 392 14.84 -19.75 12.77
C SER A 392 14.49 -18.28 13.04
N ASN A 393 15.33 -17.34 12.60
CA ASN A 393 15.17 -15.93 12.93
C ASN A 393 14.13 -15.24 12.03
N ASP A 394 14.18 -15.48 10.71
CA ASP A 394 13.22 -14.91 9.75
C ASP A 394 11.80 -15.34 10.07
N GLN A 395 11.61 -16.64 10.36
CA GLN A 395 10.33 -17.20 10.77
C GLN A 395 9.80 -16.49 12.02
N ARG A 396 10.64 -16.34 13.06
CA ARG A 396 10.26 -15.64 14.30
C ARG A 396 9.95 -14.16 14.10
N ALA A 397 10.69 -13.45 13.24
CA ALA A 397 10.41 -12.06 12.92
C ALA A 397 9.08 -11.92 12.17
N HIS A 398 8.79 -12.86 11.25
CA HIS A 398 7.53 -12.93 10.53
C HIS A 398 6.34 -13.28 11.46
N ASP A 399 6.51 -14.25 12.35
CA ASP A 399 5.49 -14.64 13.34
C ASP A 399 5.22 -13.52 14.35
N PHE A 400 6.26 -12.81 14.80
CA PHE A 400 6.12 -11.59 15.60
C PHE A 400 5.33 -10.51 14.86
N LEU A 401 5.61 -10.26 13.58
CA LEU A 401 4.85 -9.28 12.78
C LEU A 401 3.39 -9.68 12.59
N ARG A 402 3.09 -10.97 12.37
CA ARG A 402 1.69 -11.49 12.35
C ARG A 402 0.99 -11.28 13.68
N GLN A 403 1.65 -11.58 14.80
CA GLN A 403 1.10 -11.40 16.14
C GLN A 403 0.90 -9.92 16.47
N LEU A 404 1.80 -9.04 16.03
CA LEU A 404 1.70 -7.59 16.23
C LEU A 404 0.55 -6.98 15.44
N ASP A 405 0.39 -7.37 14.17
CA ASP A 405 -0.76 -6.97 13.33
C ASP A 405 -2.09 -7.45 13.92
N PHE A 406 -2.13 -8.68 14.45
CA PHE A 406 -3.28 -9.18 15.20
C PHE A 406 -3.59 -8.33 16.44
N CYS A 407 -2.61 -8.07 17.31
CA CYS A 407 -2.84 -7.27 18.52
C CYS A 407 -3.26 -5.83 18.16
N ASN A 408 -2.64 -5.21 17.15
CA ASN A 408 -3.05 -3.90 16.62
C ASN A 408 -4.49 -3.91 16.12
N SER A 409 -4.85 -4.88 15.27
CA SER A 409 -6.21 -5.06 14.76
C SER A 409 -7.23 -5.25 15.89
N SER A 410 -6.84 -5.94 16.96
CA SER A 410 -7.69 -6.19 18.13
C SER A 410 -7.90 -4.92 18.96
N VAL A 411 -6.87 -4.07 19.13
CA VAL A 411 -7.04 -2.76 19.75
C VAL A 411 -7.94 -1.86 18.89
N ILE A 412 -7.75 -1.84 17.57
CA ILE A 412 -8.60 -1.06 16.66
C ILE A 412 -10.05 -1.54 16.68
N SER A 413 -10.32 -2.85 16.62
CA SER A 413 -11.68 -3.40 16.77
C SER A 413 -12.28 -3.11 18.15
N THR A 414 -11.48 -3.11 19.22
CA THR A 414 -11.94 -2.75 20.58
C THR A 414 -12.29 -1.26 20.66
N ILE A 415 -11.51 -0.38 20.03
CA ILE A 415 -11.80 1.06 19.93
C ILE A 415 -13.06 1.28 19.05
N GLU A 416 -13.13 0.66 17.87
CA GLU A 416 -14.28 0.73 16.94
C GLU A 416 -15.58 0.30 17.65
N ARG A 417 -15.59 -0.88 18.29
CA ARG A 417 -16.75 -1.39 19.05
C ARG A 417 -17.19 -0.41 20.13
N ASN A 418 -16.26 0.05 20.96
CA ASN A 418 -16.62 0.88 22.11
C ASN A 418 -17.10 2.27 21.65
N LEU A 419 -16.46 2.90 20.65
CA LEU A 419 -16.90 4.20 20.15
C LEU A 419 -18.22 4.15 19.37
N LEU A 420 -18.49 3.08 18.61
CA LEU A 420 -19.79 2.90 17.97
C LEU A 420 -20.89 2.56 19.00
N GLY A 421 -20.55 1.84 20.08
CA GLY A 421 -21.49 1.49 21.15
C GLY A 421 -21.88 2.67 22.07
N GLU A 422 -20.97 3.63 22.34
CA GLU A 422 -21.31 4.84 23.12
C GLU A 422 -22.34 5.75 22.43
N LEU A 423 -22.50 5.63 21.11
CA LEU A 423 -23.48 6.42 20.36
C LEU A 423 -24.92 6.00 20.69
N ASP A 424 -25.18 4.68 20.77
CA ASP A 424 -26.53 4.11 20.89
C ASP A 424 -27.23 4.39 22.22
N VAL A 425 -26.52 4.91 23.23
CA VAL A 425 -27.11 5.32 24.52
C VAL A 425 -27.84 6.67 24.42
N GLN A 426 -27.58 7.48 23.40
CA GLN A 426 -28.18 8.81 23.27
C GLN A 426 -29.49 8.75 22.45
N ASN A 427 -30.60 8.59 23.17
CA ASN A 427 -31.99 8.51 22.68
C ASN A 427 -32.55 9.79 21.99
N ASP A 428 -31.70 10.62 21.38
CA ASP A 428 -32.07 11.78 20.56
C ASP A 428 -31.29 11.72 19.24
N SER A 429 -32.00 11.53 18.12
CA SER A 429 -31.41 11.42 16.78
C SER A 429 -30.66 12.70 16.36
N ILE A 430 -31.04 13.86 16.90
CA ILE A 430 -30.36 15.14 16.65
C ILE A 430 -29.04 15.24 17.45
N SER A 431 -28.94 14.56 18.60
CA SER A 431 -27.68 14.41 19.35
C SER A 431 -26.77 13.37 18.69
N MET A 432 -27.34 12.22 18.31
CA MET A 432 -26.68 11.13 17.58
C MET A 432 -25.95 11.62 16.32
N ASP A 433 -26.64 12.34 15.43
CA ASP A 433 -26.05 12.79 14.16
C ASP A 433 -24.85 13.72 14.37
N LYS A 434 -24.97 14.67 15.30
CA LYS A 434 -23.88 15.58 15.71
C LYS A 434 -22.74 14.85 16.42
N ALA A 435 -23.03 13.78 17.15
CA ALA A 435 -22.02 12.94 17.78
C ALA A 435 -21.20 12.17 16.73
N ILE A 436 -21.84 11.62 15.71
CA ILE A 436 -21.19 10.93 14.59
C ILE A 436 -20.39 11.92 13.72
N GLU A 437 -20.96 13.09 13.43
CA GLU A 437 -20.30 14.13 12.63
C GLU A 437 -19.01 14.65 13.29
N ARG A 438 -18.99 14.80 14.62
CA ARG A 438 -17.74 15.11 15.34
C ARG A 438 -16.75 13.96 15.30
N ALA A 439 -17.18 12.71 15.46
CA ALA A 439 -16.29 11.55 15.39
C ALA A 439 -15.62 11.44 14.00
N ILE A 440 -16.35 11.71 12.91
CA ILE A 440 -15.81 11.78 11.53
C ILE A 440 -14.71 12.87 11.39
N ASN A 441 -14.81 13.94 12.16
CA ASN A 441 -13.88 15.07 12.12
C ASN A 441 -12.71 14.97 13.13
N ASP A 442 -12.72 14.01 14.07
CA ASP A 442 -11.61 13.81 15.01
C ASP A 442 -10.39 13.18 14.32
N ASP A 443 -9.23 13.80 14.52
CA ASP A 443 -7.97 13.37 13.92
C ASP A 443 -7.58 11.94 14.30
N THR A 444 -7.97 11.46 15.48
CA THR A 444 -7.66 10.12 15.98
C THR A 444 -8.51 9.05 15.31
N VAL A 445 -9.78 9.34 14.99
CA VAL A 445 -10.63 8.46 14.17
C VAL A 445 -10.14 8.43 12.72
N ARG A 446 -9.56 9.53 12.23
CA ARG A 446 -8.90 9.59 10.92
C ARG A 446 -7.57 8.82 10.89
N GLU A 447 -6.71 9.01 11.89
CA GLU A 447 -5.44 8.30 12.08
C GLU A 447 -5.63 6.78 12.17
N LEU A 448 -6.67 6.32 12.90
CA LEU A 448 -6.99 4.89 13.05
C LEU A 448 -7.80 4.31 11.87
N GLY A 449 -8.10 5.09 10.83
CA GLY A 449 -8.82 4.60 9.64
C GLY A 449 -10.27 4.19 9.91
N LEU A 450 -10.94 4.81 10.90
CA LEU A 450 -12.30 4.46 11.33
C LEU A 450 -13.40 5.35 10.71
N VAL A 451 -13.03 6.42 10.00
CA VAL A 451 -13.97 7.45 9.47
C VAL A 451 -15.11 6.85 8.65
N GLU A 452 -14.85 5.86 7.79
CA GLU A 452 -15.89 5.27 6.94
C GLU A 452 -16.89 4.43 7.75
N GLN A 453 -16.47 3.79 8.85
CA GLN A 453 -17.38 3.10 9.77
C GLN A 453 -18.36 4.09 10.41
N PHE A 454 -17.91 5.28 10.80
CA PHE A 454 -18.80 6.34 11.31
C PHE A 454 -19.70 6.93 10.21
N ARG A 455 -19.19 7.13 8.98
CA ARG A 455 -20.02 7.56 7.83
C ARG A 455 -21.14 6.56 7.53
N MET A 456 -20.80 5.27 7.44
CA MET A 456 -21.76 4.19 7.26
C MET A 456 -22.76 4.10 8.43
N ARG A 457 -22.32 4.31 9.67
CA ARG A 457 -23.22 4.41 10.83
C ARG A 457 -24.18 5.60 10.71
N ARG A 458 -23.72 6.77 10.24
CA ARG A 458 -24.55 7.96 10.01
C ARG A 458 -25.70 7.65 9.04
N MET A 459 -25.37 7.07 7.88
CA MET A 459 -26.34 6.66 6.85
C MET A 459 -27.40 5.71 7.42
N ILE A 460 -26.96 4.73 8.23
CA ILE A 460 -27.84 3.77 8.90
C ILE A 460 -28.77 4.46 9.91
N SER A 461 -28.27 5.40 10.72
CA SER A 461 -29.09 6.15 11.71
C SER A 461 -30.06 7.16 11.10
N GLN A 462 -29.78 7.69 9.91
CA GLN A 462 -30.64 8.67 9.22
C GLN A 462 -31.82 8.02 8.46
N SER A 463 -31.86 6.69 8.36
CA SER A 463 -32.81 5.92 7.54
C SER A 463 -34.29 5.99 7.97
N GLU A 464 -34.62 6.63 9.10
CA GLU A 464 -36.03 6.78 9.53
C GLU A 464 -36.79 7.85 8.74
N VAL A 465 -36.09 8.75 8.03
CA VAL A 465 -36.72 9.71 7.12
C VAL A 465 -36.99 9.04 5.77
N PRO A 466 -38.25 9.07 5.25
CA PRO A 466 -38.56 8.52 3.93
C PRO A 466 -37.71 9.17 2.83
N HIS A 467 -36.80 8.40 2.23
CA HIS A 467 -36.09 8.84 1.03
C HIS A 467 -37.08 9.07 -0.09
N ASN A 468 -37.01 10.23 -0.74
CA ASN A 468 -37.79 10.51 -1.93
C ASN A 468 -37.22 9.67 -3.10
N PRO A 469 -37.96 8.73 -3.70
CA PRO A 469 -37.43 7.92 -4.80
C PRO A 469 -37.04 8.78 -6.01
N ASP A 470 -37.64 9.95 -6.18
CA ASP A 470 -37.39 10.87 -7.29
C ASP A 470 -36.10 11.69 -7.14
N SER A 471 -35.41 11.67 -5.99
CA SER A 471 -34.22 12.52 -5.76
C SER A 471 -32.88 11.90 -6.18
N HIS A 472 -32.86 10.66 -6.68
CA HIS A 472 -31.66 10.08 -7.28
C HIS A 472 -31.64 10.35 -8.79
N GLU A 473 -31.28 11.58 -9.18
CA GLU A 473 -30.76 11.79 -10.54
C GLU A 473 -29.56 10.86 -10.75
N VAL A 474 -29.55 10.14 -11.88
CA VAL A 474 -28.45 9.24 -12.23
C VAL A 474 -27.26 10.09 -12.64
N VAL A 475 -26.40 10.43 -11.67
CA VAL A 475 -25.09 11.04 -11.93
C VAL A 475 -24.25 10.00 -12.66
N PHE A 476 -24.14 10.16 -13.97
CA PHE A 476 -23.27 9.35 -14.81
C PHE A 476 -21.80 9.73 -14.54
N ASP A 477 -21.10 8.85 -13.84
CA ASP A 477 -19.64 8.88 -13.80
C ASP A 477 -19.11 8.27 -15.12
N GLU A 478 -18.91 9.11 -16.13
CA GLU A 478 -18.62 8.67 -17.51
C GLU A 478 -17.24 7.98 -17.68
N ASP A 479 -16.42 7.92 -16.62
CA ASP A 479 -15.05 7.41 -16.67
C ASP A 479 -14.88 5.91 -16.35
N VAL A 480 -15.97 5.17 -16.10
CA VAL A 480 -15.94 3.70 -15.94
C VAL A 480 -15.79 2.98 -17.31
N LYS A 481 -14.68 3.23 -18.01
CA LYS A 481 -14.44 2.79 -19.40
C LYS A 481 -13.54 1.55 -19.56
N ASP A 482 -12.96 1.01 -18.48
CA ASP A 482 -12.02 -0.14 -18.52
C ASP A 482 -12.20 -1.13 -17.34
N GLY A 483 -13.34 -1.04 -16.63
CA GLY A 483 -13.64 -1.81 -15.42
C GLY A 483 -14.55 -3.02 -15.67
N GLY A 484 -14.20 -4.18 -15.11
CA GLY A 484 -15.10 -5.34 -15.08
C GLY A 484 -16.32 -5.08 -14.19
N THR A 485 -17.52 -5.45 -14.65
CA THR A 485 -18.76 -5.35 -13.88
C THR A 485 -19.34 -6.72 -13.58
N MET A 486 -19.74 -6.95 -12.33
CA MET A 486 -20.53 -8.11 -11.90
C MET A 486 -21.97 -7.67 -11.62
N VAL A 487 -22.95 -8.55 -11.85
CA VAL A 487 -24.38 -8.24 -11.69
C VAL A 487 -25.02 -9.18 -10.68
N GLU A 488 -25.84 -8.64 -9.79
CA GLU A 488 -26.67 -9.36 -8.82
C GLU A 488 -28.15 -9.09 -9.12
N GLU A 489 -28.94 -10.13 -9.32
CA GLU A 489 -30.40 -10.00 -9.49
C GLU A 489 -31.13 -10.50 -8.25
N LYS A 490 -32.08 -9.70 -7.75
CA LYS A 490 -32.86 -9.96 -6.53
C LYS A 490 -34.35 -9.96 -6.86
N GLU A 491 -34.89 -11.13 -7.11
CA GLU A 491 -36.31 -11.33 -7.32
C GLU A 491 -37.11 -11.03 -6.03
N TYR A 492 -38.28 -10.44 -6.20
CA TYR A 492 -39.31 -10.31 -5.18
C TYR A 492 -40.62 -10.96 -5.65
N GLY A 493 -41.46 -11.37 -4.71
CA GLY A 493 -42.67 -12.12 -5.03
C GLY A 493 -43.62 -11.31 -5.93
N PRO A 494 -44.24 -11.92 -6.96
CA PRO A 494 -45.11 -11.24 -7.93
C PRO A 494 -46.42 -10.70 -7.32
N TYR A 495 -46.65 -10.95 -6.03
CA TYR A 495 -47.76 -10.44 -5.23
C TYR A 495 -47.26 -9.69 -4.00
N ILE A 496 -46.24 -8.83 -4.17
CA ILE A 496 -45.94 -7.82 -3.15
C ILE A 496 -47.13 -6.86 -3.02
N ASN A 497 -47.51 -6.61 -1.77
CA ASN A 497 -48.46 -5.56 -1.40
C ASN A 497 -47.95 -4.20 -1.90
N PRO A 498 -48.72 -3.44 -2.71
CA PRO A 498 -48.27 -2.13 -3.21
C PRO A 498 -47.86 -1.13 -2.12
N ALA A 499 -48.35 -1.28 -0.89
CA ALA A 499 -47.93 -0.46 0.25
C ALA A 499 -46.53 -0.81 0.80
N GLU A 500 -46.03 -2.02 0.55
CA GLU A 500 -44.71 -2.49 1.01
C GLU A 500 -43.60 -2.19 -0.01
N LEU A 501 -43.93 -2.09 -1.30
CA LEU A 501 -42.95 -1.85 -2.37
C LEU A 501 -42.10 -0.57 -2.14
N PRO A 502 -42.64 0.60 -1.72
CA PRO A 502 -41.80 1.77 -1.44
C PRO A 502 -40.78 1.55 -0.32
N SER A 503 -41.14 0.78 0.72
CA SER A 503 -40.21 0.43 1.80
C SER A 503 -39.10 -0.52 1.34
N LEU A 504 -39.43 -1.42 0.39
CA LEU A 504 -38.45 -2.32 -0.23
C LEU A 504 -37.48 -1.55 -1.16
N VAL A 505 -38.01 -0.63 -1.97
CA VAL A 505 -37.25 0.27 -2.85
C VAL A 505 -36.28 1.12 -2.03
N ALA A 506 -36.75 1.80 -0.97
CA ALA A 506 -35.90 2.61 -0.09
C ALA A 506 -34.80 1.79 0.61
N ARG A 507 -35.07 0.54 0.98
CA ARG A 507 -34.08 -0.37 1.54
C ARG A 507 -32.99 -0.76 0.54
N VAL A 508 -33.36 -1.04 -0.71
CA VAL A 508 -32.40 -1.37 -1.77
C VAL A 508 -31.55 -0.15 -2.13
N ALA A 509 -32.13 1.06 -2.14
CA ALA A 509 -31.39 2.31 -2.28
C ALA A 509 -30.33 2.47 -1.17
N LEU A 510 -30.74 2.39 0.10
CA LEU A 510 -29.83 2.48 1.25
C LEU A 510 -28.72 1.43 1.19
N LEU A 511 -29.05 0.18 0.85
CA LEU A 511 -28.06 -0.89 0.68
C LEU A 511 -27.09 -0.60 -0.47
N ALA A 512 -27.56 -0.10 -1.60
CA ALA A 512 -26.72 0.25 -2.75
C ALA A 512 -25.77 1.41 -2.42
N ASP A 513 -26.24 2.43 -1.70
CA ASP A 513 -25.41 3.57 -1.28
C ASP A 513 -24.39 3.14 -0.21
N LEU A 514 -24.79 2.32 0.78
CA LEU A 514 -23.89 1.71 1.77
C LEU A 514 -22.83 0.81 1.11
N LEU A 515 -23.18 0.12 0.03
CA LEU A 515 -22.26 -0.66 -0.79
C LEU A 515 -21.43 0.22 -1.75
N ARG A 516 -21.85 1.45 -2.10
CA ARG A 516 -21.05 2.42 -2.86
C ARG A 516 -20.00 3.13 -1.99
N THR A 517 -20.32 3.46 -0.74
CA THR A 517 -19.41 4.15 0.21
C THR A 517 -18.05 3.45 0.32
N PRO A 518 -16.91 4.17 0.32
CA PRO A 518 -15.60 3.58 0.56
C PRO A 518 -15.56 2.77 1.86
N LYS A 519 -14.89 1.61 1.85
CA LYS A 519 -14.81 0.73 3.03
C LYS A 519 -13.55 -0.10 2.99
N SER A 520 -12.98 -0.36 4.17
CA SER A 520 -11.79 -1.21 4.30
C SER A 520 -12.04 -2.63 3.76
N MET A 521 -11.01 -3.28 3.22
CA MET A 521 -11.08 -4.68 2.75
C MET A 521 -11.56 -5.65 3.84
N GLY A 522 -11.49 -5.28 5.12
CA GLY A 522 -12.06 -6.02 6.23
C GLY A 522 -13.58 -6.22 6.16
N PHE A 523 -14.34 -5.37 5.45
CA PHE A 523 -15.77 -5.58 5.17
C PHE A 523 -16.04 -6.68 4.12
N ARG A 524 -15.01 -7.08 3.37
CA ARG A 524 -15.02 -8.14 2.34
C ARG A 524 -16.19 -8.00 1.34
N ALA A 525 -16.60 -6.79 0.97
CA ALA A 525 -17.73 -6.57 0.06
C ALA A 525 -17.31 -5.77 -1.17
N LEU A 526 -17.92 -6.08 -2.32
CA LEU A 526 -17.71 -5.35 -3.57
C LEU A 526 -18.34 -3.96 -3.51
N LYS A 527 -17.79 -3.01 -4.26
CA LYS A 527 -18.32 -1.65 -4.39
C LYS A 527 -19.51 -1.65 -5.35
N CYS A 528 -20.67 -1.21 -4.89
CA CYS A 528 -21.84 -1.02 -5.74
C CYS A 528 -21.65 0.24 -6.58
N LEU A 529 -21.83 0.12 -7.89
CA LEU A 529 -21.78 1.22 -8.86
C LEU A 529 -23.17 1.84 -8.99
N LYS A 530 -24.14 1.06 -9.49
CA LYS A 530 -25.54 1.44 -9.70
C LYS A 530 -26.49 0.29 -9.33
N TRP A 531 -27.78 0.61 -9.23
CA TRP A 531 -28.85 -0.38 -9.12
C TRP A 531 -30.06 0.04 -9.98
N GLU A 532 -30.92 -0.92 -10.30
CA GLU A 532 -32.15 -0.75 -11.09
C GLU A 532 -33.31 -1.45 -10.37
N ASN A 533 -34.52 -0.89 -10.42
CA ASN A 533 -35.76 -1.60 -10.08
C ASN A 533 -36.49 -1.97 -11.37
N ARG A 534 -36.54 -3.25 -11.71
CA ARG A 534 -37.25 -3.75 -12.89
C ARG A 534 -38.60 -4.31 -12.46
N THR A 535 -39.54 -3.42 -12.20
CA THR A 535 -40.87 -3.74 -11.66
C THR A 535 -41.65 -4.73 -12.53
N LEU A 536 -41.46 -4.71 -13.85
CA LEU A 536 -42.09 -5.68 -14.78
C LEU A 536 -41.51 -7.10 -14.66
N GLU A 537 -40.26 -7.22 -14.23
CA GLU A 537 -39.57 -8.50 -13.95
C GLU A 537 -39.68 -8.90 -12.46
N ASN A 538 -40.34 -8.08 -11.62
CA ASN A 538 -40.37 -8.19 -10.16
C ASN A 538 -38.97 -8.38 -9.53
N LYS A 539 -37.95 -7.65 -10.01
CA LYS A 539 -36.59 -7.79 -9.47
C LYS A 539 -35.83 -6.47 -9.36
N PHE A 540 -34.91 -6.41 -8.40
CA PHE A 540 -33.85 -5.40 -8.37
C PHE A 540 -32.58 -5.96 -9.02
N VAL A 541 -31.81 -5.11 -9.70
CA VAL A 541 -30.54 -5.49 -10.32
C VAL A 541 -29.45 -4.55 -9.79
N LEU A 542 -28.44 -5.09 -9.09
CA LEU A 542 -27.31 -4.32 -8.56
C LEU A 542 -26.05 -4.61 -9.40
N TYR A 543 -25.24 -3.58 -9.64
CA TYR A 543 -24.05 -3.64 -10.48
C TYR A 543 -22.81 -3.32 -9.63
N PHE A 544 -21.82 -4.20 -9.66
CA PHE A 544 -20.65 -4.17 -8.79
C PHE A 544 -19.35 -4.04 -9.57
N GLU A 545 -18.42 -3.25 -9.04
CA GLU A 545 -17.05 -3.14 -9.53
C GLU A 545 -16.28 -4.44 -9.24
N VAL A 546 -15.74 -5.08 -10.28
CA VAL A 546 -14.75 -6.16 -10.13
C VAL A 546 -13.38 -5.51 -9.93
N PRO A 547 -12.71 -5.70 -8.76
CA PRO A 547 -11.47 -4.98 -8.47
C PRO A 547 -10.37 -5.24 -9.51
N ASN A 548 -9.65 -4.18 -9.88
CA ASN A 548 -8.75 -4.17 -11.06
C ASN A 548 -7.72 -5.31 -11.16
N GLY A 549 -7.30 -5.91 -10.04
CA GLY A 549 -6.37 -7.06 -10.01
C GLY A 549 -6.98 -8.42 -10.42
N TYR A 550 -8.29 -8.49 -10.59
CA TYR A 550 -9.01 -9.72 -10.98
C TYR A 550 -9.47 -9.71 -12.44
N THR A 551 -9.63 -10.89 -13.02
CA THR A 551 -10.21 -11.06 -14.37
C THR A 551 -11.69 -10.69 -14.39
N SER A 552 -12.22 -10.32 -15.55
CA SER A 552 -13.63 -9.98 -15.78
C SER A 552 -14.25 -10.85 -16.89
N GLY A 553 -15.57 -11.01 -16.85
CA GLY A 553 -16.32 -11.87 -17.79
C GLY A 553 -16.85 -13.15 -17.14
N GLU A 554 -17.31 -14.09 -17.97
CA GLU A 554 -17.71 -15.44 -17.54
C GLU A 554 -16.51 -16.22 -16.97
N ASP A 555 -16.74 -17.14 -16.02
CA ASP A 555 -15.70 -17.89 -15.28
C ASP A 555 -14.63 -17.06 -14.50
N SER A 556 -14.84 -15.75 -14.37
CA SER A 556 -13.97 -14.83 -13.63
C SER A 556 -13.96 -15.02 -12.11
N TYR A 557 -15.01 -15.62 -11.55
CA TYR A 557 -15.16 -15.94 -10.13
C TYR A 557 -15.81 -17.31 -9.91
N GLN A 558 -15.69 -17.85 -8.70
CA GLN A 558 -16.42 -19.03 -8.25
C GLN A 558 -16.93 -18.86 -6.82
N THR A 559 -18.05 -19.51 -6.50
CA THR A 559 -18.63 -19.53 -5.16
C THR A 559 -17.96 -20.59 -4.28
N LEU A 560 -17.91 -20.38 -2.95
CA LEU A 560 -17.44 -21.39 -1.99
C LEU A 560 -18.16 -22.74 -2.19
N HIS A 561 -19.47 -22.70 -2.45
CA HIS A 561 -20.28 -23.89 -2.72
C HIS A 561 -19.80 -24.65 -3.97
N SER A 562 -19.53 -23.94 -5.07
CA SER A 562 -19.01 -24.54 -6.29
C SER A 562 -17.62 -25.15 -6.06
N ILE A 563 -16.75 -24.43 -5.36
CA ILE A 563 -15.36 -24.85 -5.08
C ILE A 563 -15.34 -26.11 -4.19
N ILE A 564 -16.14 -26.17 -3.12
CA ILE A 564 -16.25 -27.36 -2.26
C ILE A 564 -16.70 -28.59 -3.08
N ARG A 565 -17.65 -28.42 -4.01
CA ARG A 565 -18.20 -29.52 -4.82
C ARG A 565 -17.33 -29.95 -6.00
N THR A 566 -16.64 -29.01 -6.66
CA THR A 566 -16.01 -29.25 -7.98
C THR A 566 -14.49 -29.23 -7.97
N ALA A 567 -13.84 -28.68 -6.94
CA ALA A 567 -12.39 -28.55 -6.93
C ALA A 567 -11.70 -29.93 -6.92
N LYS A 568 -10.97 -30.20 -8.02
CA LYS A 568 -9.96 -31.27 -8.11
C LYS A 568 -8.89 -31.06 -7.04
N SER A 569 -8.24 -32.13 -6.58
CA SER A 569 -7.36 -32.09 -5.41
C SER A 569 -6.28 -31.00 -5.44
N SER A 570 -5.70 -30.70 -6.61
CA SER A 570 -4.69 -29.66 -6.81
C SER A 570 -5.21 -28.21 -6.82
N MET A 571 -6.53 -28.00 -6.84
CA MET A 571 -7.15 -26.66 -6.82
C MET A 571 -7.86 -26.36 -5.49
N ARG A 572 -7.90 -27.31 -4.55
CA ARG A 572 -8.51 -27.10 -3.23
C ARG A 572 -7.60 -26.20 -2.38
N PRO A 573 -8.15 -25.26 -1.59
CA PRO A 573 -7.36 -24.52 -0.63
C PRO A 573 -6.72 -25.46 0.41
N SER A 574 -5.50 -25.11 0.84
CA SER A 574 -4.82 -25.70 1.99
C SER A 574 -5.66 -25.52 3.26
N MET A 575 -5.23 -26.15 4.36
CA MET A 575 -5.93 -26.02 5.63
C MET A 575 -5.86 -24.57 6.14
N ASP A 576 -4.66 -23.99 6.12
CA ASP A 576 -4.36 -22.59 6.44
C ASP A 576 -5.20 -21.62 5.60
N ASN A 577 -5.34 -21.84 4.28
CA ASN A 577 -6.22 -21.03 3.45
C ASN A 577 -7.70 -21.14 3.88
N ARG A 578 -8.19 -22.32 4.28
CA ARG A 578 -9.57 -22.48 4.81
C ARG A 578 -9.76 -21.71 6.11
N MET A 579 -8.77 -21.72 7.00
CA MET A 579 -8.83 -20.96 8.25
C MET A 579 -8.74 -19.46 8.00
N ALA A 580 -7.93 -19.00 7.03
CA ALA A 580 -7.89 -17.61 6.59
C ALA A 580 -9.22 -17.14 5.98
N ILE A 581 -9.87 -17.96 5.14
CA ILE A 581 -11.22 -17.73 4.62
C ILE A 581 -12.22 -17.56 5.78
N ALA A 582 -12.23 -18.52 6.71
CA ALA A 582 -13.12 -18.52 7.86
C ALA A 582 -12.95 -17.28 8.76
N LEU A 583 -11.71 -16.92 9.08
CA LEU A 583 -11.38 -15.73 9.86
C LEU A 583 -11.77 -14.44 9.12
N GLY A 584 -11.50 -14.37 7.80
CA GLY A 584 -11.84 -13.22 6.97
C GLY A 584 -13.35 -12.96 6.90
N ILE A 585 -14.15 -14.01 6.77
CA ILE A 585 -15.62 -13.94 6.76
C ILE A 585 -16.16 -13.58 8.15
N ALA A 586 -15.67 -14.22 9.22
CA ALA A 586 -16.10 -13.91 10.59
C ALA A 586 -15.79 -12.46 10.98
N THR A 587 -14.62 -11.96 10.61
CA THR A 587 -14.21 -10.55 10.82
C THR A 587 -15.07 -9.58 10.00
N ALA A 588 -15.43 -9.94 8.77
CA ALA A 588 -16.31 -9.11 7.95
C ALA A 588 -17.73 -8.99 8.55
N ILE A 589 -18.29 -10.10 9.04
CA ILE A 589 -19.60 -10.10 9.72
C ILE A 589 -19.54 -9.27 11.01
N GLN A 590 -18.44 -9.35 11.77
CA GLN A 590 -18.19 -8.48 12.92
C GLN A 590 -18.27 -6.98 12.54
N LYS A 591 -17.67 -6.58 11.42
CA LYS A 591 -17.69 -5.18 10.93
C LYS A 591 -19.05 -4.75 10.38
N TRP A 592 -19.79 -5.63 9.71
CA TRP A 592 -21.18 -5.33 9.32
C TRP A 592 -22.07 -5.14 10.57
N HIS A 593 -21.88 -5.97 11.61
CA HIS A 593 -22.62 -5.86 12.86
C HIS A 593 -22.21 -4.66 13.71
N SER A 594 -20.95 -4.19 13.66
CA SER A 594 -20.49 -3.00 14.40
C SER A 594 -21.14 -1.72 13.88
N ILE A 595 -21.26 -1.55 12.55
CA ILE A 595 -22.02 -0.42 11.97
C ILE A 595 -23.55 -0.57 12.10
N GLY A 596 -24.05 -1.70 12.62
CA GLY A 596 -25.48 -1.92 12.87
C GLY A 596 -26.25 -2.53 11.70
N TRP A 597 -25.57 -3.13 10.73
CA TRP A 597 -26.16 -3.77 9.55
C TRP A 597 -26.27 -5.29 9.74
N VAL A 598 -27.33 -5.89 9.20
CA VAL A 598 -27.53 -7.36 9.18
C VAL A 598 -27.61 -7.87 7.74
N HIS A 599 -26.81 -8.90 7.44
CA HIS A 599 -26.56 -9.37 6.08
C HIS A 599 -27.69 -10.26 5.54
N GLN A 600 -28.25 -11.12 6.39
CA GLN A 600 -29.41 -12.02 6.17
C GLN A 600 -29.20 -13.15 5.15
N GLY A 601 -28.42 -12.91 4.09
CA GLY A 601 -28.09 -13.87 3.03
C GLY A 601 -26.78 -14.64 3.18
N ILE A 602 -26.17 -14.76 4.37
CA ILE A 602 -24.89 -15.49 4.55
C ILE A 602 -25.07 -16.98 4.24
N ASN A 603 -24.39 -17.47 3.20
CA ASN A 603 -24.33 -18.90 2.81
C ASN A 603 -23.16 -19.17 1.84
N SER A 604 -22.85 -20.43 1.51
CA SER A 604 -21.70 -20.76 0.64
C SER A 604 -21.83 -20.40 -0.85
N HIS A 605 -23.03 -20.10 -1.36
CA HIS A 605 -23.15 -19.50 -2.71
C HIS A 605 -22.74 -18.01 -2.68
N ASN A 606 -22.99 -17.36 -1.56
CA ASN A 606 -22.83 -15.91 -1.34
C ASN A 606 -21.43 -15.52 -0.83
N ILE A 607 -20.44 -16.39 -1.05
CA ILE A 607 -19.02 -16.17 -0.76
C ILE A 607 -18.26 -16.42 -2.06
N LEU A 608 -17.75 -15.34 -2.67
CA LEU A 608 -17.11 -15.34 -3.98
C LEU A 608 -15.59 -15.32 -3.87
N PHE A 609 -14.93 -16.01 -4.79
CA PHE A 609 -13.49 -15.97 -4.99
C PHE A 609 -13.22 -15.58 -6.44
N PHE A 610 -12.51 -14.47 -6.65
CA PHE A 610 -12.14 -14.00 -7.98
C PHE A 610 -10.81 -14.62 -8.43
N ARG A 611 -10.64 -14.74 -9.74
CA ARG A 611 -9.40 -15.18 -10.37
C ARG A 611 -8.44 -14.00 -10.57
N SER A 612 -7.23 -14.10 -10.05
CA SER A 612 -6.21 -13.05 -10.21
C SER A 612 -5.72 -12.96 -11.65
N LYS A 613 -5.58 -11.73 -12.18
CA LYS A 613 -4.93 -11.47 -13.48
C LYS A 613 -3.46 -11.89 -13.50
N LEU A 614 -2.77 -11.87 -12.36
CA LEU A 614 -1.34 -12.17 -12.26
C LEU A 614 -1.03 -13.67 -12.29
N THR A 615 -1.86 -14.49 -11.62
CA THR A 615 -1.58 -15.93 -11.45
C THR A 615 -2.52 -16.84 -12.24
N GLY A 616 -3.67 -16.32 -12.71
CA GLY A 616 -4.75 -17.13 -13.30
C GLY A 616 -5.47 -18.05 -12.30
N GLN A 617 -5.15 -17.97 -11.00
CA GLN A 617 -5.71 -18.79 -9.93
C GLN A 617 -6.74 -18.03 -9.09
N LEU A 618 -7.59 -18.76 -8.37
CA LEU A 618 -8.56 -18.20 -7.42
C LEU A 618 -7.82 -17.65 -6.19
N ASP A 619 -8.14 -16.40 -5.81
CA ASP A 619 -7.56 -15.75 -4.65
C ASP A 619 -8.31 -16.13 -3.36
N TYR A 620 -7.83 -17.20 -2.71
CA TYR A 620 -8.40 -17.69 -1.45
C TYR A 620 -8.18 -16.77 -0.25
N LEU A 621 -7.27 -15.79 -0.31
CA LEU A 621 -6.99 -14.86 0.79
C LEU A 621 -7.94 -13.64 0.79
N HIS A 622 -8.64 -13.44 -0.33
CA HIS A 622 -9.61 -12.37 -0.51
C HIS A 622 -10.99 -12.89 -0.95
N PRO A 623 -11.70 -13.64 -0.07
CA PRO A 623 -13.12 -13.92 -0.27
C PRO A 623 -13.93 -12.61 -0.25
N PHE A 624 -14.99 -12.55 -1.06
CA PHE A 624 -15.98 -11.48 -1.04
C PHE A 624 -17.34 -12.02 -0.60
N LEU A 625 -17.91 -11.41 0.44
CA LEU A 625 -19.33 -11.50 0.77
C LEU A 625 -20.14 -10.83 -0.34
N HIS A 626 -21.14 -11.57 -0.80
CA HIS A 626 -22.09 -11.17 -1.83
C HIS A 626 -23.49 -11.64 -1.43
N GLY A 627 -24.52 -11.39 -2.25
CA GLY A 627 -25.88 -11.81 -1.88
C GLY A 627 -26.33 -11.18 -0.56
N PHE A 628 -26.02 -9.90 -0.39
CA PHE A 628 -26.69 -9.05 0.60
C PHE A 628 -28.16 -9.04 0.19
N ASP A 629 -29.01 -9.81 0.88
CA ASP A 629 -30.40 -10.10 0.53
C ASP A 629 -31.27 -8.81 0.64
N PHE A 630 -32.46 -8.87 1.23
CA PHE A 630 -33.13 -7.69 1.80
C PHE A 630 -32.47 -7.23 3.11
N SER A 631 -31.12 -7.15 3.10
CA SER A 631 -30.25 -6.63 4.16
C SER A 631 -30.65 -5.20 4.55
N ARG A 632 -30.41 -4.84 5.81
CA ARG A 632 -30.97 -3.62 6.42
C ARG A 632 -30.30 -3.30 7.77
N PRO A 633 -30.63 -2.16 8.39
CA PRO A 633 -30.32 -1.92 9.81
C PRO A 633 -30.94 -3.00 10.71
N ASP A 634 -30.26 -3.36 11.80
CA ASP A 634 -30.68 -4.41 12.75
C ASP A 634 -32.10 -4.16 13.32
N CYS A 635 -32.44 -2.89 13.58
CA CYS A 635 -33.75 -2.45 14.06
C CYS A 635 -34.88 -2.49 13.01
N GLY A 636 -34.56 -2.69 11.72
CA GLY A 636 -35.53 -2.61 10.63
C GLY A 636 -36.51 -3.80 10.58
N PRO A 637 -37.73 -3.62 10.04
CA PRO A 637 -38.71 -4.70 9.93
C PRO A 637 -38.33 -5.76 8.88
N SER A 638 -38.65 -7.02 9.16
CA SER A 638 -38.59 -8.07 8.13
C SER A 638 -39.74 -7.90 7.14
N ILE A 639 -39.39 -7.71 5.86
CA ILE A 639 -40.30 -7.59 4.71
C ILE A 639 -39.86 -8.66 3.71
N GLY A 640 -40.81 -9.21 2.95
CA GLY A 640 -40.57 -10.25 1.94
C GLY A 640 -41.05 -11.64 2.37
N VAL A 641 -41.62 -12.39 1.42
CA VAL A 641 -42.05 -13.77 1.61
C VAL A 641 -40.83 -14.69 1.58
N ALA A 642 -40.45 -15.24 2.73
CA ALA A 642 -39.37 -16.23 2.77
C ALA A 642 -39.83 -17.54 2.13
N MET A 643 -39.33 -17.80 0.92
CA MET A 643 -39.48 -19.06 0.18
C MET A 643 -38.92 -20.24 0.99
N ASP A 644 -39.55 -21.40 0.83
CA ASP A 644 -39.28 -22.61 1.59
C ASP A 644 -38.38 -23.60 0.82
N ASP A 645 -37.26 -23.11 0.31
CA ASP A 645 -36.20 -23.97 -0.22
C ASP A 645 -35.38 -24.57 0.94
N LEU A 646 -35.26 -25.90 0.96
CA LEU A 646 -34.44 -26.62 1.92
C LEU A 646 -32.97 -26.18 1.88
N ALA A 647 -32.38 -25.94 0.71
CA ALA A 647 -30.96 -25.63 0.59
C ALA A 647 -30.60 -24.26 1.22
N LEU A 648 -31.44 -23.24 1.01
CA LEU A 648 -31.34 -21.95 1.70
C LEU A 648 -31.77 -22.03 3.19
N ASN A 649 -32.77 -22.84 3.52
CA ASN A 649 -33.22 -23.03 4.91
C ASN A 649 -32.14 -23.64 5.83
N LEU A 650 -31.17 -24.39 5.31
CA LEU A 650 -30.04 -24.90 6.13
C LEU A 650 -29.31 -23.77 6.88
N TYR A 651 -29.11 -22.63 6.23
CA TYR A 651 -28.43 -21.45 6.79
C TYR A 651 -29.37 -20.57 7.63
N ARG A 652 -30.69 -20.74 7.51
CA ARG A 652 -31.68 -19.89 8.17
C ARG A 652 -31.88 -20.36 9.62
N HIS A 653 -31.54 -19.54 10.63
CA HIS A 653 -31.72 -19.91 12.05
C HIS A 653 -33.14 -20.45 12.36
N PRO A 654 -33.33 -21.52 13.15
CA PRO A 654 -34.65 -22.13 13.33
C PRO A 654 -35.77 -21.22 13.84
N ASN A 655 -35.47 -20.15 14.60
CA ASN A 655 -36.50 -19.15 14.99
C ASN A 655 -37.06 -18.32 13.80
N ARG A 656 -36.46 -18.44 12.61
CA ARG A 656 -36.85 -17.78 11.36
C ARG A 656 -37.58 -18.71 10.39
N GLN A 657 -37.84 -19.96 10.78
CA GLN A 657 -38.55 -20.98 10.01
C GLN A 657 -39.91 -21.33 10.67
N GLY A 658 -40.74 -22.12 9.99
CA GLY A 658 -42.11 -22.45 10.46
C GLY A 658 -43.07 -21.25 10.37
N ASP A 659 -44.17 -21.28 11.11
CA ASP A 659 -45.23 -20.27 11.02
C ASP A 659 -44.98 -19.04 11.92
N THR A 660 -44.40 -19.23 13.10
CA THR A 660 -44.16 -18.18 14.11
C THR A 660 -42.77 -17.53 13.95
N ARG A 661 -42.47 -17.07 12.73
CA ARG A 661 -41.16 -16.52 12.34
C ARG A 661 -40.82 -15.24 13.12
N GLN A 662 -39.78 -15.27 13.95
CA GLN A 662 -39.23 -14.08 14.61
C GLN A 662 -38.64 -13.09 13.59
N GLY A 663 -38.43 -11.83 13.98
CA GLY A 663 -37.67 -10.86 13.17
C GLY A 663 -36.21 -11.30 12.94
N HIS A 664 -35.61 -10.89 11.82
CA HIS A 664 -34.15 -11.03 11.66
C HIS A 664 -33.41 -10.12 12.66
N ARG A 665 -32.26 -10.58 13.19
CA ARG A 665 -31.39 -9.91 14.17
C ARG A 665 -29.95 -10.41 13.96
N LYS A 666 -28.92 -9.68 14.41
CA LYS A 666 -27.50 -10.11 14.40
C LYS A 666 -27.27 -11.60 14.69
N ILE A 667 -27.89 -12.14 15.76
CA ILE A 667 -27.72 -13.55 16.16
C ILE A 667 -28.12 -14.57 15.07
N HIS A 668 -29.01 -14.20 14.14
CA HIS A 668 -29.43 -15.05 13.04
C HIS A 668 -28.38 -15.11 11.92
N ASP A 669 -27.63 -14.03 11.67
CA ASP A 669 -26.44 -14.05 10.81
C ASP A 669 -25.34 -14.94 11.41
N LEU A 670 -25.17 -14.93 12.74
CA LEU A 670 -24.16 -15.75 13.42
C LEU A 670 -24.45 -17.25 13.29
N TYR A 671 -25.72 -17.67 13.30
CA TYR A 671 -26.10 -19.04 12.96
C TYR A 671 -25.71 -19.40 11.53
N SER A 672 -26.06 -18.54 10.55
CA SER A 672 -25.74 -18.73 9.13
C SER A 672 -24.22 -18.89 8.91
N LEU A 673 -23.43 -18.07 9.61
CA LEU A 673 -21.98 -18.19 9.66
C LEU A 673 -21.54 -19.54 10.25
N GLY A 674 -22.16 -20.02 11.32
CA GLY A 674 -21.89 -21.35 11.89
C GLY A 674 -22.02 -22.48 10.87
N VAL A 675 -23.02 -22.41 9.99
CA VAL A 675 -23.20 -23.37 8.89
C VAL A 675 -22.06 -23.24 7.88
N VAL A 676 -21.71 -22.03 7.45
CA VAL A 676 -20.58 -21.78 6.54
C VAL A 676 -19.25 -22.27 7.12
N LEU A 677 -18.97 -22.02 8.41
CA LEU A 677 -17.76 -22.49 9.08
C LEU A 677 -17.72 -24.02 9.18
N LEU A 678 -18.87 -24.67 9.43
CA LEU A 678 -18.97 -26.14 9.38
C LEU A 678 -18.65 -26.69 7.98
N GLU A 679 -19.11 -26.03 6.91
CA GLU A 679 -18.79 -26.40 5.53
C GLU A 679 -17.30 -26.24 5.21
N ILE A 680 -16.68 -25.15 5.66
CA ILE A 680 -15.24 -24.88 5.48
C ILE A 680 -14.39 -25.92 6.24
N GLY A 681 -14.71 -26.17 7.51
CA GLY A 681 -13.95 -27.08 8.38
C GLY A 681 -14.07 -28.56 7.99
N LEU A 682 -15.23 -29.00 7.50
CA LEU A 682 -15.44 -30.37 7.02
C LEU A 682 -15.16 -30.55 5.52
N TRP A 683 -14.96 -29.46 4.78
CA TRP A 683 -14.84 -29.40 3.32
C TRP A 683 -15.95 -30.16 2.58
N GLN A 684 -17.18 -29.96 3.04
CA GLN A 684 -18.41 -30.62 2.57
C GLN A 684 -19.55 -29.61 2.63
N THR A 685 -20.48 -29.63 1.67
CA THR A 685 -21.62 -28.71 1.72
C THR A 685 -22.64 -29.16 2.77
N ALA A 686 -23.34 -28.23 3.41
CA ALA A 686 -24.26 -28.54 4.50
C ALA A 686 -25.37 -29.53 4.05
N ILE A 687 -25.83 -29.39 2.81
CA ILE A 687 -26.82 -30.28 2.19
C ILE A 687 -26.33 -31.73 2.03
N SER A 688 -25.02 -31.98 1.90
CA SER A 688 -24.48 -33.35 1.81
C SER A 688 -24.28 -34.02 3.17
N MET A 689 -24.49 -33.29 4.27
CA MET A 689 -24.49 -33.83 5.64
C MET A 689 -25.87 -34.42 6.02
N LEU A 690 -26.94 -34.14 5.26
CA LEU A 690 -28.31 -34.62 5.49
C LEU A 690 -28.68 -35.76 4.54
N ASP A 691 -29.53 -36.68 4.99
CA ASP A 691 -30.20 -37.67 4.12
C ASP A 691 -31.44 -37.00 3.51
N THR A 692 -31.27 -36.35 2.36
CA THR A 692 -32.28 -35.52 1.67
C THR A 692 -33.60 -36.23 1.31
N ARG A 693 -33.67 -37.55 1.50
CA ARG A 693 -34.91 -38.35 1.41
C ARG A 693 -35.79 -38.25 2.65
N ARG A 694 -35.33 -37.61 3.73
CA ARG A 694 -36.08 -37.40 4.97
C ARG A 694 -36.55 -35.95 5.06
N GLN A 695 -37.75 -35.77 5.59
CA GLN A 695 -38.20 -34.48 6.09
C GLN A 695 -37.56 -34.23 7.47
N TYR A 696 -37.14 -33.00 7.73
CA TYR A 696 -36.57 -32.56 8.99
C TYR A 696 -37.29 -31.28 9.44
N GLN A 697 -37.53 -31.12 10.73
CA GLN A 697 -37.90 -29.82 11.29
C GLN A 697 -36.64 -28.96 11.48
N ALA A 698 -36.77 -27.63 11.46
CA ALA A 698 -35.62 -26.71 11.55
C ALA A 698 -34.71 -26.97 12.77
N ARG A 699 -35.31 -27.37 13.91
CA ARG A 699 -34.56 -27.76 15.13
C ARG A 699 -33.79 -29.07 14.99
N ASP A 700 -34.23 -29.98 14.14
CA ASP A 700 -33.55 -31.26 13.93
C ASP A 700 -32.41 -31.12 12.93
N ILE A 701 -32.54 -30.21 11.96
CA ILE A 701 -31.42 -29.72 11.14
C ILE A 701 -30.34 -29.11 12.04
N GLN A 702 -30.70 -28.17 12.92
CA GLN A 702 -29.76 -27.56 13.87
C GLN A 702 -29.03 -28.61 14.73
N LYS A 703 -29.75 -29.57 15.32
CA LYS A 703 -29.14 -30.67 16.09
C LYS A 703 -28.23 -31.57 15.26
N LEU A 704 -28.57 -31.83 13.99
CA LEU A 704 -27.75 -32.65 13.09
C LEU A 704 -26.44 -31.94 12.76
N LEU A 705 -26.49 -30.64 12.41
CA LEU A 705 -25.30 -29.83 12.14
C LEU A 705 -24.42 -29.69 13.40
N GLN A 706 -25.03 -29.54 14.59
CA GLN A 706 -24.32 -29.54 15.88
C GLN A 706 -23.62 -30.88 16.17
N ARG A 707 -24.23 -32.03 15.83
CA ARG A 707 -23.58 -33.34 15.92
C ARG A 707 -22.43 -33.46 14.93
N CYS A 708 -22.63 -33.11 13.66
CA CYS A 708 -21.55 -33.07 12.68
C CYS A 708 -20.39 -32.15 13.11
N CYS A 709 -20.68 -31.06 13.83
CA CYS A 709 -19.66 -30.25 14.48
C CYS A 709 -18.90 -31.02 15.56
N ALA A 710 -19.61 -31.53 16.58
CA ALA A 710 -19.02 -32.22 17.74
C ALA A 710 -18.24 -33.50 17.36
N ASP A 711 -18.80 -34.31 16.47
CA ASP A 711 -18.25 -35.63 16.12
C ASP A 711 -17.02 -35.56 15.18
N ARG A 712 -16.86 -34.45 14.43
CA ARG A 712 -15.93 -34.40 13.28
C ARG A 712 -15.01 -33.18 13.22
N VAL A 713 -15.47 -31.98 13.62
CA VAL A 713 -14.71 -30.74 13.32
C VAL A 713 -13.39 -30.68 14.07
N ALA A 714 -13.27 -31.19 15.30
CA ALA A 714 -11.99 -31.25 16.00
C ALA A 714 -10.92 -32.06 15.24
N HIS A 715 -11.31 -33.13 14.53
CA HIS A 715 -10.38 -33.96 13.75
C HIS A 715 -9.90 -33.27 12.47
N TYR A 716 -10.77 -32.53 11.78
CA TYR A 716 -10.43 -31.87 10.50
C TYR A 716 -9.94 -30.43 10.65
N ALA A 717 -10.28 -29.75 11.75
CA ALA A 717 -10.01 -28.32 11.95
C ALA A 717 -9.55 -27.92 13.37
N GLY A 718 -9.37 -28.88 14.28
CA GLY A 718 -8.92 -28.62 15.65
C GLY A 718 -10.02 -28.14 16.60
N GLU A 719 -9.81 -28.36 17.89
CA GLU A 719 -10.77 -28.07 18.96
C GLU A 719 -11.15 -26.58 19.05
N SER A 720 -10.19 -25.69 18.78
CA SER A 720 -10.44 -24.24 18.84
C SER A 720 -11.41 -23.78 17.75
N TYR A 721 -11.29 -24.35 16.53
CA TYR A 721 -12.24 -24.10 15.45
C TYR A 721 -13.60 -24.75 15.75
N GLN A 722 -13.61 -26.00 16.26
CA GLN A 722 -14.85 -26.67 16.67
C GLN A 722 -15.66 -25.86 17.69
N SER A 723 -15.00 -25.27 18.70
CA SER A 723 -15.64 -24.41 19.70
C SER A 723 -16.31 -23.17 19.06
N ALA A 724 -15.65 -22.54 18.09
CA ALA A 724 -16.20 -21.43 17.34
C ALA A 724 -17.44 -21.82 16.52
N VAL A 725 -17.37 -22.92 15.78
CA VAL A 725 -18.51 -23.47 15.00
C VAL A 725 -19.68 -23.83 15.92
N ALA A 726 -19.39 -24.47 17.06
CA ALA A 726 -20.40 -24.86 18.03
C ALA A 726 -21.14 -23.66 18.64
N ALA A 727 -20.44 -22.57 19.00
CA ALA A 727 -21.05 -21.34 19.51
C ALA A 727 -22.01 -20.68 18.50
N CYS A 728 -21.61 -20.62 17.22
CA CYS A 728 -22.48 -20.13 16.16
C CYS A 728 -23.72 -21.02 15.95
N LEU A 729 -23.54 -22.34 15.85
CA LEU A 729 -24.62 -23.31 15.59
C LEU A 729 -25.57 -23.51 16.77
N SER A 730 -25.13 -23.31 18.02
CA SER A 730 -26.03 -23.20 19.17
C SER A 730 -26.78 -21.88 19.18
N SER A 731 -26.13 -20.82 18.67
CA SER A 731 -26.57 -19.43 18.81
C SER A 731 -26.69 -19.00 20.28
N ASP A 732 -25.94 -19.67 21.16
CA ASP A 732 -25.77 -19.35 22.56
C ASP A 732 -24.38 -18.74 22.78
N PHE A 733 -24.37 -17.43 23.00
CA PHE A 733 -23.19 -16.64 23.31
C PHE A 733 -23.06 -16.31 24.81
N GLY A 734 -23.98 -16.75 25.67
CA GLY A 734 -24.04 -16.34 27.08
C GLY A 734 -24.57 -14.91 27.28
N VAL A 735 -25.47 -14.45 26.41
CA VAL A 735 -26.03 -13.09 26.40
C VAL A 735 -27.54 -13.19 26.17
N ASP A 736 -28.32 -13.31 27.26
CA ASP A 736 -29.79 -13.45 27.20
C ASP A 736 -30.47 -12.17 26.69
N THR A 737 -29.96 -11.02 27.12
CA THR A 737 -30.28 -9.69 26.61
C THR A 737 -28.98 -8.94 26.34
N ASP A 738 -28.82 -8.42 25.13
CA ASP A 738 -27.72 -7.49 24.84
C ASP A 738 -27.90 -6.18 25.62
N ASN A 739 -26.83 -5.42 25.81
CA ASN A 739 -26.93 -4.12 26.46
C ASN A 739 -27.45 -3.04 25.48
N GLU A 740 -27.81 -1.86 26.01
CA GLU A 740 -28.25 -0.70 25.20
C GLU A 740 -27.21 -0.30 24.12
N LYS A 741 -25.93 -0.61 24.36
CA LYS A 741 -24.81 -0.37 23.43
C LYS A 741 -24.65 -1.45 22.34
N GLY A 742 -25.48 -2.50 22.33
CA GLY A 742 -25.37 -3.65 21.42
C GLY A 742 -24.01 -4.37 21.43
N SER A 743 -23.26 -4.27 22.55
CA SER A 743 -21.84 -4.58 22.61
C SER A 743 -21.50 -5.87 23.36
N ASN A 744 -22.41 -6.43 24.17
CA ASN A 744 -22.18 -7.70 24.84
C ASN A 744 -22.14 -8.85 23.81
N LEU A 745 -23.08 -8.89 22.85
CA LEU A 745 -23.06 -9.91 21.80
C LEU A 745 -21.83 -9.76 20.89
N ALA A 746 -21.47 -8.52 20.52
CA ALA A 746 -20.30 -8.25 19.69
C ALA A 746 -18.98 -8.72 20.33
N ARG A 747 -18.82 -8.48 21.64
CA ARG A 747 -17.65 -8.95 22.42
C ARG A 747 -17.68 -10.47 22.64
N ALA A 748 -18.84 -11.06 22.89
CA ALA A 748 -18.97 -12.51 23.03
C ALA A 748 -18.67 -13.25 21.71
N PHE A 749 -19.06 -12.68 20.57
CA PHE A 749 -18.72 -13.20 19.23
C PHE A 749 -17.22 -13.11 18.93
N GLU A 750 -16.58 -11.97 19.25
CA GLU A 750 -15.12 -11.81 19.13
C GLU A 750 -14.37 -12.91 19.87
N LEU A 751 -14.60 -13.01 21.19
CA LEU A 751 -13.90 -13.94 22.07
C LEU A 751 -14.19 -15.42 21.78
N ARG A 752 -15.43 -15.77 21.41
CA ARG A 752 -15.84 -17.18 21.22
C ARG A 752 -15.70 -17.69 19.79
N VAL A 753 -15.58 -16.81 18.79
CA VAL A 753 -15.53 -17.20 17.37
C VAL A 753 -14.31 -16.63 16.68
N VAL A 754 -14.15 -15.31 16.63
CA VAL A 754 -13.07 -14.67 15.86
C VAL A 754 -11.69 -15.06 16.45
N ASP A 755 -11.53 -14.92 17.75
CA ASP A 755 -10.29 -15.25 18.46
C ASP A 755 -10.05 -16.76 18.54
N MET A 756 -11.11 -17.57 18.61
CA MET A 756 -10.99 -19.04 18.64
C MET A 756 -10.61 -19.63 17.28
N ILE A 757 -11.11 -19.08 16.17
CA ILE A 757 -10.62 -19.40 14.81
C ILE A 757 -9.15 -18.96 14.68
N ARG A 758 -8.82 -17.73 15.10
CA ARG A 758 -7.45 -17.20 15.00
C ARG A 758 -6.45 -17.99 15.86
N LYS A 759 -6.84 -18.41 17.06
CA LYS A 759 -6.05 -19.31 17.92
C LYS A 759 -5.75 -20.65 17.24
N GLY A 760 -6.68 -21.17 16.43
CA GLY A 760 -6.45 -22.35 15.60
C GLY A 760 -5.37 -22.16 14.55
N ILE A 761 -5.21 -20.95 14.00
CA ILE A 761 -4.18 -20.58 13.01
C ILE A 761 -2.81 -20.38 13.66
N CYS A 762 -2.76 -19.85 14.90
CA CYS A 762 -1.50 -19.57 15.60
C CYS A 762 -0.90 -20.79 16.34
N LEU A 763 -1.45 -21.99 16.13
CA LEU A 763 -0.97 -23.25 16.72
C LEU A 763 -0.47 -24.25 15.65
N THR A 764 -0.33 -23.80 14.41
CA THR A 764 0.16 -24.54 13.23
C THR A 764 1.28 -23.78 12.55
#